data_AF-A0A1M5HZZ7-F1
#
_entry.id   AF-A0A1M5HZZ7-F1
#
_cell.length_a   1.000
_cell.length_b   1.000
_cell.length_c   1.000
_cell.angle_alpha   90.00
_cell.angle_beta   90.00
_cell.angle_gamma   90.00
#
_symmetry.space_group_name_H-M   'P 1'
#
loop_
_entity.id
_entity.type
_entity.pdbx_description
1 polymer ?
#
loop_
_entity_poly.entity_id
_entity_poly.type
_entity_poly.pdbx_seq_one_letter_code
_entity_poly.pdbx_strand_id
1 'polypeptide(L)'
;MKYVIYVFFFSTVVLSQNYHYGIEEAQTKQTGAPTNLIASSVSESTVELSWNAPSDRAKITEYRIYNNDTFLATSIGIVTKYKLLGLLPKTQYKLTVRAVNNSSKISASSNEQQITTSIIYAGVNNQLEEIEYFKAYLLPVAKKATLQQALDTYGAVRLERGNYSGVGIIMRSNQRLYGDPSFTLVPDVTIAAGSTNVYLENLTIIDGNSIILQAGETISGNTFKSIKNGPLVGTGVKFENNLLIDYGGPIRIDCSQLGYIRNNKIIKHQAGTISNLLVMKGNINTPSFGNVHLHTNFLTPHGDTTELDGLQSTTFVGVDAEGWNLNGLGKKAMFYAQNMGDVKLASVGGGNSYSAIRTPAFDITADNVFFLNAFNSTPASIIASKTNLFGINSGGDGEKIIRKSGTTPTGFEVYGNLNFNNLFTYDGIIQQAQIENSSAITSLSSMILGKQFTPWARPNWEILPDPLGANWKLERDGKFDSTTFIQNLIDTEGVANLPEGVFYITSTLKIPLDRKHGIIGKGTGKTVLVGVTDDFPLISLLGGQDDNFLLAYLTLQGGNTGIFSSQDFGTQHISYQKMKFVVFRNQKYGIHLKNIRGFDNNFLDNISFIDCNVGFFQDALTTTSDIDFSSFVDKTMFYKNQFINCKTAVSLITTRADNGNAWVDCKFDRGQTALSIGGQNGPIVANCDFTNFDGKNIISGNNINMHNTFIYNNNVTESTIKCIYSNIEGCNFLDKSKVFSPVLYNPTFQYIINSKIAGDITLPKPGGGYYASSAIYVNSILESNSALSKLLVNVKEGVPTVLINSLPNPYPQFLVTQ
;
A
#
# COMPACT_ATOMS: atom_id res chain seq x y z
N MET A 1 73.48 -76.28 50.20
CA MET A 1 73.26 -77.50 49.42
C MET A 1 71.74 -77.68 49.39
N LYS A 2 70.97 -77.74 48.32
CA LYS A 2 71.15 -77.92 46.88
C LYS A 2 69.69 -78.11 46.39
N TYR A 3 69.27 -77.45 45.30
CA TYR A 3 68.25 -77.85 44.30
C TYR A 3 66.97 -78.58 44.81
N VAL A 4 65.72 -78.17 44.55
CA VAL A 4 65.08 -78.03 43.23
C VAL A 4 63.79 -77.19 43.42
N ILE A 5 63.81 -75.92 43.00
CA ILE A 5 62.62 -75.14 42.64
C ILE A 5 62.79 -74.87 41.16
N TYR A 6 62.40 -75.81 40.32
CA TYR A 6 62.20 -75.61 38.87
C TYR A 6 61.29 -76.72 38.37
N VAL A 7 60.40 -76.37 37.44
CA VAL A 7 59.39 -77.21 36.77
C VAL A 7 58.04 -77.34 37.49
N PHE A 8 57.30 -76.22 37.62
CA PHE A 8 55.82 -76.19 37.42
C PHE A 8 55.22 -74.75 37.32
N PHE A 9 56.04 -73.71 37.15
CA PHE A 9 55.59 -72.32 36.87
C PHE A 9 56.30 -71.71 35.65
N PHE A 10 56.42 -72.47 34.56
CA PHE A 10 57.06 -72.00 33.32
C PHE A 10 56.26 -72.37 32.06
N SER A 11 54.92 -72.33 32.11
CA SER A 11 54.09 -72.46 30.90
C SER A 11 52.86 -71.52 30.83
N THR A 12 52.64 -70.62 31.80
CA THR A 12 51.54 -69.64 31.74
C THR A 12 51.97 -68.18 31.61
N VAL A 13 53.28 -67.88 31.64
CA VAL A 13 53.79 -66.49 31.51
C VAL A 13 54.22 -66.14 30.07
N VAL A 14 54.42 -67.13 29.18
CA VAL A 14 54.82 -66.88 27.77
C VAL A 14 53.62 -66.77 26.81
N LEU A 15 52.40 -67.09 27.26
CA LEU A 15 51.17 -66.81 26.50
C LEU A 15 50.43 -65.53 26.94
N SER A 16 50.79 -64.91 28.08
CA SER A 16 50.25 -63.59 28.46
C SER A 16 51.09 -62.42 27.93
N GLN A 17 52.40 -62.62 27.69
CA GLN A 17 53.24 -61.55 27.10
C GLN A 17 53.14 -61.45 25.57
N ASN A 18 52.73 -62.52 24.87
CA ASN A 18 52.40 -62.45 23.44
C ASN A 18 50.92 -62.10 23.15
N TYR A 19 50.05 -62.08 24.17
CA TYR A 19 48.72 -61.47 24.08
C TYR A 19 48.68 -60.02 24.56
N HIS A 20 49.71 -59.52 25.24
CA HIS A 20 49.85 -58.08 25.51
C HIS A 20 50.69 -57.34 24.46
N TYR A 21 51.57 -58.02 23.71
CA TYR A 21 52.19 -57.41 22.52
C TYR A 21 51.33 -57.44 21.24
N GLY A 22 50.14 -58.05 21.30
CA GLY A 22 49.13 -57.99 20.22
C GLY A 22 47.95 -57.06 20.50
N ILE A 23 47.89 -56.44 21.69
CA ILE A 23 46.75 -55.59 22.12
C ILE A 23 47.23 -54.23 22.71
N GLU A 24 48.54 -54.01 22.87
CA GLU A 24 49.13 -52.68 23.15
C GLU A 24 49.63 -51.94 21.89
N GLU A 25 49.01 -52.18 20.72
CA GLU A 25 49.08 -51.25 19.58
C GLU A 25 47.72 -51.03 18.90
N ALA A 26 46.63 -51.17 19.66
CA ALA A 26 45.44 -50.34 19.43
C ALA A 26 45.59 -49.01 20.18
N GLN A 27 46.78 -48.42 20.18
CA GLN A 27 46.89 -46.98 20.28
C GLN A 27 46.00 -46.46 19.16
N THR A 28 44.94 -45.74 19.53
CA THR A 28 43.99 -45.14 18.61
C THR A 28 44.75 -44.12 17.76
N LYS A 29 45.42 -44.60 16.70
CA LYS A 29 46.19 -43.76 15.78
C LYS A 29 45.23 -42.68 15.30
N GLN A 30 45.46 -41.45 15.76
CA GLN A 30 44.65 -40.30 15.42
C GLN A 30 44.66 -40.18 13.90
N THR A 31 43.48 -40.12 13.30
CA THR A 31 43.36 -40.04 11.84
C THR A 31 44.00 -38.76 11.35
N GLY A 32 44.71 -38.82 10.22
CA GLY A 32 45.38 -37.65 9.66
C GLY A 32 44.38 -36.57 9.24
N ALA A 33 44.84 -35.32 9.15
CA ALA A 33 44.02 -34.24 8.61
C ALA A 33 43.89 -34.36 7.07
N PRO A 34 42.71 -34.07 6.48
CA PRO A 34 42.61 -33.83 5.05
C PRO A 34 43.54 -32.69 4.61
N THR A 35 44.02 -32.70 3.38
CA THR A 35 44.89 -31.63 2.85
C THR A 35 44.39 -31.10 1.51
N ASN A 36 44.92 -29.97 1.04
CA ASN A 36 44.59 -29.38 -0.26
C ASN A 36 43.08 -29.20 -0.50
N LEU A 37 42.36 -28.67 0.51
CA LEU A 37 40.98 -28.24 0.34
C LEU A 37 40.95 -27.09 -0.66
N ILE A 38 40.20 -27.29 -1.75
CA ILE A 38 39.94 -26.28 -2.77
C ILE A 38 38.43 -26.14 -2.97
N ALA A 39 38.02 -24.93 -3.38
CA ALA A 39 36.64 -24.60 -3.70
C ALA A 39 36.51 -24.22 -5.18
N SER A 40 35.44 -24.68 -5.83
CA SER A 40 35.07 -24.35 -7.19
C SER A 40 33.55 -24.16 -7.30
N SER A 41 33.07 -23.71 -8.47
CA SER A 41 31.63 -23.62 -8.76
C SER A 41 30.83 -22.89 -7.68
N VAL A 42 31.41 -21.82 -7.11
CA VAL A 42 30.77 -21.01 -6.06
C VAL A 42 29.56 -20.30 -6.67
N SER A 43 28.38 -20.62 -6.16
CA SER A 43 27.12 -19.98 -6.51
C SER A 43 26.64 -19.05 -5.39
N GLU A 44 25.41 -18.56 -5.49
CA GLU A 44 24.74 -17.81 -4.43
C GLU A 44 24.50 -18.64 -3.16
N SER A 45 24.35 -19.97 -3.27
CA SER A 45 23.96 -20.83 -2.15
C SER A 45 24.72 -22.15 -2.07
N THR A 46 25.69 -22.37 -2.97
CA THR A 46 26.44 -23.62 -3.06
C THR A 46 27.92 -23.40 -3.35
N VAL A 47 28.74 -24.37 -2.99
CA VAL A 47 30.13 -24.47 -3.44
C VAL A 47 30.51 -25.93 -3.62
N GLU A 48 31.29 -26.22 -4.65
CA GLU A 48 31.91 -27.53 -4.81
C GLU A 48 33.26 -27.55 -4.11
N LEU A 49 33.42 -28.46 -3.15
CA LEU A 49 34.64 -28.66 -2.40
C LEU A 49 35.32 -29.94 -2.85
N SER A 50 36.64 -29.91 -2.92
CA SER A 50 37.45 -31.12 -3.06
C SER A 50 38.72 -31.04 -2.23
N TRP A 51 39.20 -32.19 -1.75
CA TRP A 51 40.39 -32.28 -0.92
C TRP A 51 41.13 -33.60 -1.17
N ASN A 52 42.32 -33.72 -0.60
CA ASN A 52 43.08 -34.95 -0.55
C ASN A 52 42.78 -35.68 0.77
N ALA A 53 42.54 -36.99 0.67
CA ALA A 53 42.35 -37.83 1.84
C ALA A 53 43.64 -37.93 2.69
N PRO A 54 43.52 -38.11 4.01
CA PRO A 54 44.61 -38.52 4.89
C PRO A 54 45.29 -39.82 4.43
N SER A 55 46.55 -40.02 4.80
CA SER A 55 47.34 -41.23 4.45
C SER A 55 46.71 -42.54 4.95
N ASP A 56 45.89 -42.49 6.01
CA ASP A 56 45.18 -43.61 6.62
C ASP A 56 43.70 -43.69 6.22
N ARG A 57 43.38 -43.25 4.99
CA ARG A 57 42.03 -43.22 4.38
C ARG A 57 41.16 -44.44 4.65
N ALA A 58 41.74 -45.64 4.72
CA ALA A 58 40.99 -46.88 4.95
C ALA A 58 40.21 -46.91 6.28
N LYS A 59 40.57 -46.07 7.25
CA LYS A 59 39.88 -45.98 8.55
C LYS A 59 38.79 -44.90 8.59
N ILE A 60 38.66 -44.09 7.54
CA ILE A 60 37.74 -42.95 7.49
C ILE A 60 36.33 -43.42 7.18
N THR A 61 35.36 -42.98 7.98
CA THR A 61 33.94 -43.26 7.78
C THR A 61 33.19 -42.05 7.23
N GLU A 62 33.65 -40.83 7.50
CA GLU A 62 33.04 -39.59 7.03
C GLU A 62 34.04 -38.41 7.09
N TYR A 63 33.68 -37.31 6.42
CA TYR A 63 34.31 -36.01 6.58
C TYR A 63 33.29 -34.98 7.07
N ARG A 64 33.70 -34.09 7.97
CA ARG A 64 32.89 -32.98 8.49
C ARG A 64 33.42 -31.65 7.99
N ILE A 65 32.53 -30.80 7.49
CA ILE A 65 32.83 -29.50 6.90
C ILE A 65 32.40 -28.42 7.89
N TYR A 66 33.26 -27.41 8.08
CA TYR A 66 33.05 -26.33 9.04
C TYR A 66 33.23 -24.96 8.36
N ASN A 67 32.46 -23.96 8.82
CA ASN A 67 32.76 -22.54 8.61
C ASN A 67 33.35 -21.97 9.89
N ASN A 68 34.62 -21.58 9.88
CA ASN A 68 35.41 -21.42 11.10
C ASN A 68 35.28 -22.70 11.95
N ASP A 69 34.72 -22.62 13.17
CA ASP A 69 34.44 -23.77 14.04
C ASP A 69 32.97 -24.22 14.02
N THR A 70 32.11 -23.58 13.23
CA THR A 70 30.69 -23.97 13.12
C THR A 70 30.55 -25.13 12.13
N PHE A 71 30.04 -26.26 12.60
CA PHE A 71 29.75 -27.42 11.76
C PHE A 71 28.66 -27.10 10.74
N LEU A 72 28.90 -27.41 9.47
CA LEU A 72 27.94 -27.20 8.39
C LEU A 72 27.34 -28.50 7.86
N ALA A 73 28.17 -29.50 7.57
CA ALA A 73 27.74 -30.68 6.83
C ALA A 73 28.66 -31.89 7.02
N THR A 74 28.12 -33.08 6.74
CA THR A 74 28.86 -34.34 6.68
C THR A 74 28.89 -34.89 5.25
N SER A 75 30.07 -35.30 4.78
CA SER A 75 30.27 -36.13 3.59
C SER A 75 30.48 -37.58 4.02
N ILE A 76 29.53 -38.46 3.72
CA ILE A 76 29.55 -39.86 4.16
C ILE A 76 30.52 -40.69 3.30
N GLY A 77 31.29 -41.56 3.96
CA GLY A 77 32.24 -42.46 3.34
C GLY A 77 33.59 -41.81 3.03
N ILE A 78 34.34 -42.43 2.11
CA ILE A 78 35.71 -42.02 1.74
C ILE A 78 35.77 -41.07 0.54
N VAL A 79 34.66 -40.42 0.20
CA VAL A 79 34.55 -39.49 -0.93
C VAL A 79 35.25 -38.18 -0.59
N THR A 80 36.09 -37.66 -1.48
CA THR A 80 36.88 -36.43 -1.26
C THR A 80 36.41 -35.25 -2.10
N LYS A 81 35.14 -35.30 -2.51
CA LYS A 81 34.41 -34.24 -3.20
C LYS A 81 33.06 -34.08 -2.53
N TYR A 82 32.63 -32.84 -2.34
CA TYR A 82 31.34 -32.55 -1.73
C TYR A 82 30.77 -31.24 -2.25
N LYS A 83 29.51 -31.26 -2.71
CA LYS A 83 28.77 -30.05 -3.03
C LYS A 83 28.11 -29.55 -1.75
N LEU A 84 28.70 -28.53 -1.14
CA LEU A 84 28.13 -27.88 0.03
C LEU A 84 26.96 -26.99 -0.43
N LEU A 85 25.81 -27.19 0.20
CA LEU A 85 24.54 -26.50 -0.08
C LEU A 85 24.15 -25.63 1.11
N GLY A 86 23.14 -24.77 0.93
CA GLY A 86 22.55 -23.99 2.03
C GLY A 86 23.42 -22.84 2.52
N LEU A 87 24.35 -22.36 1.68
CA LEU A 87 25.09 -21.15 1.97
C LEU A 87 24.20 -19.92 1.77
N LEU A 88 24.46 -18.88 2.56
CA LEU A 88 23.86 -17.59 2.39
C LEU A 88 24.59 -16.85 1.25
N PRO A 89 23.86 -16.15 0.37
CA PRO A 89 24.43 -15.32 -0.68
C PRO A 89 25.22 -14.13 -0.13
N LYS A 90 26.15 -13.61 -0.96
CA LYS A 90 27.05 -12.48 -0.64
C LYS A 90 27.75 -12.63 0.72
N THR A 91 27.97 -13.86 1.17
CA THR A 91 28.49 -14.16 2.49
C THR A 91 29.87 -14.78 2.34
N GLN A 92 30.80 -14.28 3.13
CA GLN A 92 32.15 -14.83 3.20
C GLN A 92 32.16 -16.07 4.11
N TYR A 93 32.71 -17.17 3.61
CA TYR A 93 32.91 -18.41 4.36
C TYR A 93 34.40 -18.74 4.46
N LYS A 94 34.79 -19.28 5.61
CA LYS A 94 36.13 -19.81 5.90
C LYS A 94 36.02 -21.30 6.14
N LEU A 95 36.15 -22.07 5.06
CA LEU A 95 35.80 -23.49 5.06
C LEU A 95 37.00 -24.35 5.47
N THR A 96 36.77 -25.32 6.34
CA THR A 96 37.73 -26.38 6.67
C THR A 96 37.05 -27.75 6.66
N VAL A 97 37.83 -28.82 6.43
CA VAL A 97 37.36 -30.21 6.46
C VAL A 97 38.15 -31.01 7.49
N ARG A 98 37.44 -31.82 8.30
CA ARG A 98 38.02 -32.77 9.25
C ARG A 98 37.57 -34.19 8.91
N ALA A 99 38.49 -35.14 8.82
CA ALA A 99 38.17 -36.57 8.69
C ALA A 99 37.74 -37.17 10.04
N VAL A 100 36.82 -38.14 10.00
CA VAL A 100 36.35 -38.92 11.15
C VAL A 100 36.60 -40.40 10.87
N ASN A 101 37.19 -41.12 11.83
CA ASN A 101 37.48 -42.54 11.70
C ASN A 101 36.37 -43.45 12.26
N ASN A 102 36.51 -44.75 12.04
CA ASN A 102 35.61 -45.81 12.55
C ASN A 102 35.48 -45.88 14.08
N SER A 103 36.30 -45.14 14.83
CA SER A 103 36.22 -44.98 16.29
C SER A 103 35.62 -43.62 16.70
N SER A 104 34.99 -42.93 15.75
CA SER A 104 34.39 -41.59 15.89
C SER A 104 35.35 -40.49 16.36
N LYS A 105 36.66 -40.66 16.17
CA LYS A 105 37.66 -39.62 16.46
C LYS A 105 37.83 -38.68 15.27
N ILE A 106 37.82 -37.38 15.55
CA ILE A 106 37.94 -36.29 14.56
C ILE A 106 39.42 -35.87 14.46
N SER A 107 39.91 -35.70 13.23
CA SER A 107 41.26 -35.16 12.93
C SER A 107 41.35 -33.64 13.15
N ALA A 108 42.57 -33.09 13.03
CA ALA A 108 42.77 -31.65 12.85
C ALA A 108 42.14 -31.16 11.53
N SER A 109 41.90 -29.85 11.42
CA SER A 109 41.39 -29.22 10.20
C SER A 109 42.38 -29.31 9.03
N SER A 110 41.84 -29.37 7.81
CA SER A 110 42.57 -29.05 6.58
C SER A 110 43.10 -27.61 6.57
N ASN A 111 43.74 -27.20 5.47
CA ASN A 111 43.90 -25.77 5.17
C ASN A 111 42.54 -25.07 5.14
N GLU A 112 42.53 -23.79 5.51
CA GLU A 112 41.37 -22.91 5.37
C GLU A 112 41.20 -22.52 3.90
N GLN A 113 39.97 -22.64 3.39
CA GLN A 113 39.58 -22.16 2.07
C GLN A 113 38.56 -21.04 2.24
N GLN A 114 38.96 -19.81 1.90
CA GLN A 114 38.08 -18.65 1.94
C GLN A 114 37.33 -18.52 0.61
N ILE A 115 36.01 -18.34 0.68
CA ILE A 115 35.16 -18.04 -0.47
C ILE A 115 34.18 -16.92 -0.14
N THR A 116 33.63 -16.29 -1.16
CA THR A 116 32.45 -15.41 -1.04
C THR A 116 31.41 -15.91 -2.03
N THR A 117 30.21 -16.23 -1.54
CA THR A 117 29.09 -16.62 -2.41
C THR A 117 28.64 -15.46 -3.30
N SER A 118 28.15 -15.79 -4.49
CA SER A 118 27.73 -14.79 -5.49
C SER A 118 26.45 -14.05 -5.07
N ILE A 119 26.17 -12.91 -5.71
CA ILE A 119 24.89 -12.19 -5.63
C ILE A 119 23.88 -12.75 -6.66
N ILE A 120 22.59 -12.44 -6.49
CA ILE A 120 21.56 -12.66 -7.53
C ILE A 120 21.99 -11.95 -8.82
N TYR A 121 21.72 -12.58 -9.97
CA TYR A 121 21.90 -12.10 -11.35
C TYR A 121 22.37 -10.64 -11.47
N ALA A 122 23.62 -10.46 -11.92
CA ALA A 122 24.21 -9.14 -12.14
C ALA A 122 23.33 -8.31 -13.10
N GLY A 123 22.93 -7.11 -12.68
CA GLY A 123 22.20 -6.14 -13.50
C GLY A 123 20.72 -5.91 -13.14
N VAL A 124 20.12 -6.72 -12.26
CA VAL A 124 18.75 -6.46 -11.77
C VAL A 124 18.82 -5.47 -10.60
N ASN A 125 18.21 -4.30 -10.75
CA ASN A 125 18.17 -3.26 -9.73
C ASN A 125 16.86 -3.28 -8.93
N ASN A 126 16.89 -2.69 -7.74
CA ASN A 126 15.67 -2.38 -6.99
C ASN A 126 14.92 -1.20 -7.64
N GLN A 127 13.70 -0.94 -7.17
CA GLN A 127 12.96 0.26 -7.55
C GLN A 127 13.64 1.52 -7.00
N LEU A 128 13.37 2.69 -7.59
CA LEU A 128 14.12 3.92 -7.34
C LEU A 128 14.08 4.36 -5.87
N GLU A 129 12.91 4.33 -5.24
CA GLU A 129 12.77 4.68 -3.80
C GLU A 129 13.55 3.70 -2.90
N GLU A 130 13.60 2.42 -3.25
CA GLU A 130 14.40 1.42 -2.51
C GLU A 130 15.91 1.68 -2.66
N ILE A 131 16.37 2.07 -3.86
CA ILE A 131 17.78 2.41 -4.11
C ILE A 131 18.21 3.56 -3.19
N GLU A 132 17.41 4.62 -3.11
CA GLU A 132 17.72 5.78 -2.25
C GLU A 132 17.67 5.41 -0.76
N TYR A 133 16.70 4.59 -0.35
CA TYR A 133 16.64 4.07 1.03
C TYR A 133 17.90 3.28 1.40
N PHE A 134 18.29 2.28 0.61
CA PHE A 134 19.46 1.44 0.95
C PHE A 134 20.80 2.16 0.81
N LYS A 135 20.87 3.23 0.00
CA LYS A 135 22.04 4.10 -0.13
C LYS A 135 22.22 5.05 1.07
N ALA A 136 21.15 5.36 1.80
CA ALA A 136 21.21 6.24 2.96
C ALA A 136 22.12 5.67 4.08
N TYR A 137 22.78 6.55 4.82
CA TYR A 137 23.66 6.18 5.92
C TYR A 137 22.84 5.51 7.03
N LEU A 138 23.14 4.24 7.34
CA LEU A 138 22.52 3.54 8.46
C LEU A 138 23.09 4.06 9.79
N LEU A 139 22.24 4.69 10.59
CA LEU A 139 22.58 5.10 11.95
C LEU A 139 22.07 4.04 12.95
N PRO A 140 22.96 3.38 13.70
CA PRO A 140 22.56 2.47 14.78
C PRO A 140 21.91 3.23 15.94
N VAL A 141 20.96 2.60 16.64
CA VAL A 141 20.26 3.22 17.78
C VAL A 141 21.23 3.58 18.91
N ALA A 142 22.31 2.82 19.08
CA ALA A 142 23.38 3.10 20.05
C ALA A 142 24.10 4.44 19.78
N LYS A 143 23.99 4.98 18.56
CA LYS A 143 24.57 6.27 18.15
C LYS A 143 23.51 7.37 17.97
N LYS A 144 22.29 7.19 18.50
CA LYS A 144 21.20 8.16 18.30
C LYS A 144 21.55 9.61 18.62
N ALA A 145 22.43 9.86 19.60
CA ALA A 145 22.89 11.20 19.96
C ALA A 145 23.59 11.96 18.82
N THR A 146 24.10 11.26 17.80
CA THR A 146 24.77 11.87 16.64
C THR A 146 23.85 12.03 15.43
N LEU A 147 22.53 11.83 15.57
CA LEU A 147 21.60 11.85 14.44
C LEU A 147 21.65 13.17 13.65
N GLN A 148 21.61 14.32 14.32
CA GLN A 148 21.70 15.61 13.63
C GLN A 148 23.02 15.75 12.87
N GLN A 149 24.15 15.36 13.48
CA GLN A 149 25.46 15.37 12.82
C GLN A 149 25.47 14.45 11.59
N ALA A 150 24.84 13.28 11.67
CA ALA A 150 24.74 12.36 10.53
C ALA A 150 23.91 12.97 9.39
N LEU A 151 22.79 13.63 9.69
CA LEU A 151 21.98 14.34 8.69
C LEU A 151 22.79 15.46 8.02
N ASP A 152 23.53 16.23 8.81
CA ASP A 152 24.36 17.34 8.31
C ASP A 152 25.55 16.84 7.48
N THR A 153 26.06 15.64 7.76
CA THR A 153 27.22 15.04 7.07
C THR A 153 26.81 14.30 5.79
N TYR A 154 25.77 13.47 5.86
CA TYR A 154 25.43 12.51 4.80
C TYR A 154 24.24 12.96 3.95
N GLY A 155 23.45 13.93 4.42
CA GLY A 155 22.22 14.38 3.77
C GLY A 155 21.07 13.37 3.89
N ALA A 156 21.32 12.07 3.67
CA ALA A 156 20.35 10.99 3.81
C ALA A 156 20.75 9.99 4.89
N VAL A 157 19.89 9.84 5.90
CA VAL A 157 20.09 8.92 7.03
C VAL A 157 18.91 7.96 7.12
N ARG A 158 19.20 6.67 7.27
CA ARG A 158 18.21 5.66 7.67
C ARG A 158 18.49 5.16 9.07
N LEU A 159 17.44 5.00 9.86
CA LEU A 159 17.53 4.62 11.26
C LEU A 159 17.42 3.10 11.41
N GLU A 160 18.29 2.52 12.23
CA GLU A 160 18.05 1.18 12.76
C GLU A 160 16.77 1.18 13.61
N ARG A 161 15.98 0.09 13.55
CA ARG A 161 14.77 -0.08 14.36
C ARG A 161 15.04 0.22 15.83
N GLY A 162 14.30 1.16 16.41
CA GLY A 162 14.47 1.52 17.81
C GLY A 162 13.81 2.83 18.21
N ASN A 163 14.27 3.37 19.34
CA ASN A 163 13.75 4.59 19.95
C ASN A 163 14.82 5.70 20.00
N TYR A 164 14.60 6.76 19.22
CA TYR A 164 15.48 7.92 19.07
C TYR A 164 15.06 9.12 19.93
N SER A 165 14.28 8.90 20.99
CA SER A 165 13.96 9.92 22.00
C SER A 165 15.19 10.63 22.54
N GLY A 166 15.01 11.90 22.92
CA GLY A 166 16.05 12.74 23.51
C GLY A 166 17.02 13.37 22.50
N VAL A 167 16.69 13.34 21.20
CA VAL A 167 17.53 13.88 20.13
C VAL A 167 16.81 15.06 19.47
N GLY A 168 17.48 16.20 19.32
CA GLY A 168 16.94 17.30 18.52
C GLY A 168 17.09 17.01 17.03
N ILE A 169 16.00 17.09 16.27
CA ILE A 169 16.00 16.87 14.82
C ILE A 169 15.52 18.16 14.14
N ILE A 170 16.41 18.77 13.36
CA ILE A 170 16.12 19.91 12.50
C ILE A 170 16.45 19.50 11.06
N MET A 171 15.41 19.40 10.24
CA MET A 171 15.52 19.10 8.82
C MET A 171 15.73 20.39 8.04
N ARG A 172 16.71 20.36 7.13
CA ARG A 172 17.06 21.42 6.18
C ARG A 172 16.97 20.90 4.75
N SER A 173 17.09 21.81 3.78
CA SER A 173 16.92 21.44 2.37
C SER A 173 17.80 20.26 1.94
N ASN A 174 17.21 19.39 1.12
CA ASN A 174 17.82 18.16 0.59
C ASN A 174 18.15 17.08 1.64
N GLN A 175 17.71 17.23 2.90
CA GLN A 175 17.92 16.19 3.91
C GLN A 175 16.80 15.14 3.88
N ARG A 176 17.18 13.88 4.12
CA ARG A 176 16.29 12.73 4.12
C ARG A 176 16.46 11.92 5.40
N LEU A 177 15.36 11.62 6.06
CA LEU A 177 15.33 10.78 7.25
C LEU A 177 14.34 9.64 7.06
N TYR A 178 14.88 8.43 7.01
CA TYR A 178 14.13 7.20 6.87
C TYR A 178 14.11 6.43 8.18
N GLY A 179 12.94 6.04 8.66
CA GLY A 179 12.79 5.03 9.69
C GLY A 179 12.84 3.62 9.11
N ASP A 180 13.05 2.65 9.99
CA ASP A 180 12.80 1.24 9.72
C ASP A 180 11.36 1.00 9.22
N PRO A 181 11.10 0.05 8.30
CA PRO A 181 9.74 -0.28 7.82
C PRO A 181 8.72 -0.65 8.91
N SER A 182 9.18 -1.06 10.10
CA SER A 182 8.32 -1.27 11.27
C SER A 182 7.90 0.03 11.98
N PHE A 183 8.31 1.19 11.45
CA PHE A 183 8.24 2.54 12.00
C PHE A 183 9.19 2.80 13.17
N THR A 184 9.95 3.88 13.09
CA THR A 184 10.93 4.27 14.10
C THR A 184 10.43 5.41 14.98
N LEU A 185 10.56 5.28 16.30
CA LEU A 185 10.14 6.30 17.26
C LEU A 185 11.11 7.48 17.27
N VAL A 186 10.61 8.69 17.03
CA VAL A 186 11.37 9.95 17.03
C VAL A 186 10.65 11.02 17.86
N PRO A 187 11.39 11.95 18.49
CA PRO A 187 10.81 13.10 19.21
C PRO A 187 10.36 14.18 18.19
N ASP A 188 10.27 15.43 18.63
CA ASP A 188 10.00 16.56 17.75
C ASP A 188 10.93 16.59 16.53
N VAL A 189 10.33 16.81 15.35
CA VAL A 189 11.05 17.06 14.10
C VAL A 189 10.71 18.45 13.60
N THR A 190 11.68 19.35 13.62
CA THR A 190 11.49 20.71 13.11
C THR A 190 11.88 20.78 11.64
N ILE A 191 11.00 21.31 10.80
CA ILE A 191 11.30 21.67 9.41
C ILE A 191 11.70 23.13 9.39
N ALA A 192 12.98 23.39 9.10
CA ALA A 192 13.50 24.75 9.11
C ALA A 192 12.81 25.62 8.05
N ALA A 193 12.62 26.91 8.34
CA ALA A 193 12.04 27.86 7.39
C ALA A 193 12.88 27.91 6.10
N GLY A 194 12.23 28.02 4.94
CA GLY A 194 12.92 27.99 3.64
C GLY A 194 13.34 26.61 3.14
N SER A 195 13.06 25.54 3.89
CA SER A 195 13.50 24.20 3.51
C SER A 195 12.76 23.67 2.28
N THR A 196 13.53 23.04 1.38
CA THR A 196 13.03 22.37 0.19
C THR A 196 13.61 20.98 0.00
N ASN A 197 12.86 20.07 -0.61
CA ASN A 197 13.30 18.68 -0.84
C ASN A 197 13.72 17.95 0.46
N VAL A 198 13.09 18.29 1.59
CA VAL A 198 13.13 17.47 2.81
C VAL A 198 12.28 16.23 2.58
N TYR A 199 12.76 15.07 3.03
CA TYR A 199 12.04 13.80 2.95
C TYR A 199 12.02 13.11 4.31
N LEU A 200 10.82 12.85 4.83
CA LEU A 200 10.60 12.07 6.05
C LEU A 200 9.78 10.83 5.72
N GLU A 201 10.23 9.65 6.17
CA GLU A 201 9.50 8.40 5.92
C GLU A 201 9.59 7.36 7.04
N ASN A 202 8.50 6.62 7.27
CA ASN A 202 8.40 5.52 8.25
C ASN A 202 8.73 5.94 9.70
N LEU A 203 8.23 7.09 10.13
CA LEU A 203 8.46 7.62 11.47
C LEU A 203 7.20 7.52 12.31
N THR A 204 7.36 7.19 13.59
CA THR A 204 6.32 7.38 14.61
C THR A 204 6.76 8.53 15.52
N ILE A 205 5.98 9.60 15.56
CA ILE A 205 6.23 10.71 16.46
C ILE A 205 5.79 10.31 17.87
N ILE A 206 6.68 10.46 18.84
CA ILE A 206 6.41 10.11 20.25
C ILE A 206 5.25 10.98 20.78
N ASP A 207 4.36 10.39 21.61
CA ASP A 207 3.24 11.12 22.20
C ASP A 207 3.69 12.42 22.89
N GLY A 208 2.95 13.50 22.65
CA GLY A 208 3.29 14.86 23.11
C GLY A 208 4.29 15.61 22.22
N ASN A 209 4.89 14.96 21.22
CA ASN A 209 5.79 15.57 20.24
C ASN A 209 5.06 15.83 18.91
N SER A 210 5.66 16.61 18.03
CA SER A 210 5.08 17.12 16.78
C SER A 210 6.10 17.14 15.62
N ILE A 211 5.57 17.21 14.40
CA ILE A 211 6.34 17.78 13.29
C ILE A 211 6.06 19.28 13.27
N ILE A 212 7.10 20.09 13.43
CA ILE A 212 7.00 21.53 13.63
C ILE A 212 7.47 22.24 12.36
N LEU A 213 6.57 23.02 11.73
CA LEU A 213 6.91 23.91 10.63
C LEU A 213 7.40 25.24 11.20
N GLN A 214 8.67 25.59 10.96
CA GLN A 214 9.22 26.86 11.43
C GLN A 214 8.72 28.02 10.57
N ALA A 215 8.19 29.08 11.19
CA ALA A 215 7.76 30.28 10.50
C ALA A 215 8.95 31.05 9.89
N GLY A 216 8.74 31.70 8.74
CA GLY A 216 9.77 32.45 8.03
C GLY A 216 9.64 32.33 6.50
N GLU A 217 10.75 32.00 5.85
CA GLU A 217 10.79 31.70 4.41
C GLU A 217 9.97 30.46 4.04
N THR A 218 9.56 30.39 2.78
CA THR A 218 8.64 29.36 2.27
C THR A 218 9.20 27.95 2.40
N ILE A 219 8.47 27.08 3.10
CA ILE A 219 8.72 25.64 3.19
C ILE A 219 7.99 24.98 2.01
N SER A 220 8.75 24.45 1.04
CA SER A 220 8.16 23.93 -0.19
C SER A 220 8.83 22.71 -0.81
N GLY A 221 8.05 21.90 -1.54
CA GLY A 221 8.59 20.73 -2.24
C GLY A 221 9.13 19.64 -1.30
N ASN A 222 8.62 19.57 -0.06
CA ASN A 222 8.99 18.55 0.92
C ASN A 222 7.99 17.39 0.90
N THR A 223 8.44 16.20 1.30
CA THR A 223 7.64 14.97 1.37
C THR A 223 7.62 14.40 2.78
N PHE A 224 6.42 14.14 3.29
CA PHE A 224 6.14 13.49 4.57
C PHE A 224 5.34 12.23 4.30
N LYS A 225 5.98 11.06 4.34
CA LYS A 225 5.38 9.79 3.90
C LYS A 225 5.33 8.78 5.04
N SER A 226 4.19 8.12 5.26
CA SER A 226 4.07 7.09 6.31
C SER A 226 4.55 7.62 7.67
N ILE A 227 4.00 8.76 8.08
CA ILE A 227 4.21 9.33 9.42
C ILE A 227 3.07 8.86 10.31
N LYS A 228 3.38 8.35 11.50
CA LYS A 228 2.37 7.88 12.47
C LYS A 228 2.47 8.69 13.75
N ASN A 229 1.32 9.00 14.33
CA ASN A 229 1.15 9.84 15.50
C ASN A 229 1.76 11.25 15.35
N GLY A 230 1.49 12.11 16.32
CA GLY A 230 1.99 13.49 16.37
C GLY A 230 1.32 14.45 15.38
N PRO A 231 0.99 15.68 15.81
CA PRO A 231 0.44 16.66 14.90
C PRO A 231 1.53 17.28 14.01
N LEU A 232 1.17 17.62 12.76
CA LEU A 232 1.90 18.59 11.95
C LEU A 232 1.41 19.98 12.35
N VAL A 233 2.30 20.82 12.90
CA VAL A 233 1.92 22.12 13.47
C VAL A 233 2.67 23.28 12.82
N GLY A 234 2.00 24.41 12.67
CA GLY A 234 2.63 25.66 12.23
C GLY A 234 1.75 26.87 12.47
N THR A 235 2.34 27.98 12.87
CA THR A 235 1.64 29.27 13.02
C THR A 235 2.39 30.33 12.22
N GLY A 236 1.68 31.05 11.36
CA GLY A 236 2.28 32.09 10.51
C GLY A 236 3.27 31.57 9.48
N VAL A 237 3.15 30.30 9.09
CA VAL A 237 4.07 29.63 8.16
C VAL A 237 3.70 29.89 6.70
N LYS A 238 4.67 29.77 5.80
CA LYS A 238 4.45 29.73 4.35
C LYS A 238 4.68 28.28 3.90
N PHE A 239 3.60 27.51 3.75
CA PHE A 239 3.66 26.08 3.48
C PHE A 239 3.05 25.77 2.11
N GLU A 240 3.91 25.47 1.13
CA GLU A 240 3.50 25.43 -0.28
C GLU A 240 4.08 24.27 -1.09
N ASN A 241 3.29 23.64 -1.96
CA ASN A 241 3.74 22.58 -2.86
C ASN A 241 4.39 21.39 -2.12
N ASN A 242 3.94 21.07 -0.91
CA ASN A 242 4.43 19.90 -0.16
C ASN A 242 3.52 18.70 -0.37
N LEU A 243 4.08 17.51 -0.16
CA LEU A 243 3.41 16.23 -0.35
C LEU A 243 3.35 15.48 0.99
N LEU A 244 2.13 15.19 1.45
CA LEU A 244 1.88 14.34 2.60
C LEU A 244 1.24 13.05 2.09
N ILE A 245 1.81 11.90 2.43
CA ILE A 245 1.32 10.58 2.02
C ILE A 245 1.18 9.69 3.25
N ASP A 246 0.00 9.10 3.48
CA ASP A 246 -0.27 8.23 4.63
C ASP A 246 0.10 8.90 5.96
N TYR A 247 -0.30 10.17 6.11
CA TYR A 247 -0.06 10.96 7.31
C TYR A 247 -1.06 10.57 8.40
N GLY A 248 -0.55 10.00 9.49
CA GLY A 248 -1.28 9.40 10.59
C GLY A 248 -1.32 10.27 11.84
N GLY A 249 -1.89 11.48 11.77
CA GLY A 249 -1.98 12.40 12.90
C GLY A 249 -2.70 13.71 12.53
N PRO A 250 -2.98 14.59 13.51
CA PRO A 250 -3.63 15.86 13.19
C PRO A 250 -2.77 16.76 12.31
N ILE A 251 -3.38 17.58 11.47
CA ILE A 251 -2.70 18.68 10.75
C ILE A 251 -3.31 19.98 11.26
N ARG A 252 -2.48 20.85 11.85
CA ARG A 252 -2.94 22.08 12.53
C ARG A 252 -2.06 23.26 12.13
N ILE A 253 -2.48 23.97 11.09
CA ILE A 253 -1.75 25.12 10.56
C ILE A 253 -2.64 26.37 10.64
N ASP A 254 -2.16 27.38 11.35
CA ASP A 254 -2.85 28.66 11.52
C ASP A 254 -2.07 29.78 10.84
N CYS A 255 -2.59 30.22 9.69
CA CYS A 255 -2.09 31.37 8.94
C CYS A 255 -3.12 32.53 8.92
N SER A 256 -3.98 32.63 9.94
CA SER A 256 -5.02 33.67 10.02
C SER A 256 -4.47 35.09 10.17
N GLN A 257 -3.28 35.24 10.75
CA GLN A 257 -2.63 36.54 10.94
C GLN A 257 -1.59 36.84 9.84
N LEU A 258 -0.79 35.84 9.46
CA LEU A 258 0.25 35.93 8.43
C LEU A 258 0.53 34.55 7.81
N GLY A 259 1.29 34.50 6.72
CA GLY A 259 1.64 33.25 6.06
C GLY A 259 0.52 32.71 5.17
N TYR A 260 0.68 31.49 4.66
CA TYR A 260 -0.28 30.86 3.76
C TYR A 260 -0.06 29.34 3.65
N ILE A 261 -1.09 28.65 3.17
CA ILE A 261 -1.10 27.20 2.89
C ILE A 261 -1.52 27.02 1.43
N ARG A 262 -0.61 26.60 0.55
CA ARG A 262 -0.86 26.58 -0.90
C ARG A 262 -0.50 25.27 -1.57
N ASN A 263 -1.38 24.76 -2.43
CA ASN A 263 -1.02 23.72 -3.39
C ASN A 263 -0.42 22.43 -2.77
N ASN A 264 -0.70 22.17 -1.50
CA ASN A 264 -0.22 20.96 -0.85
C ASN A 264 -1.10 19.78 -1.27
N LYS A 265 -0.46 18.64 -1.50
CA LYS A 265 -1.13 17.38 -1.82
C LYS A 265 -1.12 16.50 -0.59
N ILE A 266 -2.30 16.08 -0.15
CA ILE A 266 -2.46 15.31 1.07
C ILE A 266 -3.18 14.02 0.68
N ILE A 267 -2.43 12.94 0.58
CA ILE A 267 -2.89 11.63 0.12
C ILE A 267 -2.95 10.69 1.32
N LYS A 268 -4.13 10.15 1.63
CA LYS A 268 -4.38 9.34 2.82
C LYS A 268 -4.03 10.08 4.11
N HIS A 269 -4.90 10.99 4.54
CA HIS A 269 -4.81 11.62 5.86
C HIS A 269 -5.67 10.84 6.84
N GLN A 270 -5.05 10.15 7.78
CA GLN A 270 -5.76 9.46 8.84
C GLN A 270 -5.46 10.11 10.19
N ALA A 271 -6.48 10.42 10.97
CA ALA A 271 -6.28 11.00 12.29
C ALA A 271 -7.33 10.53 13.29
N GLY A 272 -6.86 10.15 14.49
CA GLY A 272 -7.68 9.75 15.63
C GLY A 272 -7.27 10.51 16.88
N THR A 273 -8.08 11.49 17.31
CA THR A 273 -7.86 12.24 18.56
C THR A 273 -9.18 12.82 19.06
N ILE A 274 -9.13 13.50 20.22
CA ILE A 274 -10.33 14.03 20.89
C ILE A 274 -11.14 14.96 19.98
N SER A 275 -10.51 15.93 19.31
CA SER A 275 -11.16 16.84 18.34
C SER A 275 -10.14 17.57 17.46
N ASN A 276 -10.61 18.34 16.47
CA ASN A 276 -9.80 19.22 15.61
C ASN A 276 -8.61 18.48 14.97
N LEU A 277 -8.97 17.48 14.17
CA LEU A 277 -8.05 16.61 13.44
C LEU A 277 -7.41 17.34 12.26
N LEU A 278 -8.14 18.26 11.63
CA LEU A 278 -7.65 19.11 10.56
C LEU A 278 -8.02 20.57 10.86
N VAL A 279 -7.02 21.41 11.08
CA VAL A 279 -7.16 22.85 11.21
C VAL A 279 -6.32 23.51 10.12
N MET A 280 -6.95 24.29 9.25
CA MET A 280 -6.28 25.12 8.26
C MET A 280 -6.95 26.49 8.24
N LYS A 281 -6.22 27.50 8.71
CA LYS A 281 -6.70 28.89 8.72
C LYS A 281 -5.88 29.75 7.77
N GLY A 282 -6.56 30.50 6.93
CA GLY A 282 -5.98 31.46 5.98
C GLY A 282 -6.36 32.90 6.32
N ASN A 283 -5.88 33.83 5.50
CA ASN A 283 -6.16 35.25 5.62
C ASN A 283 -6.34 35.89 4.23
N ILE A 284 -6.90 37.10 4.18
CA ILE A 284 -7.18 37.80 2.93
C ILE A 284 -5.96 38.47 2.28
N ASN A 285 -4.91 38.77 3.06
CA ASN A 285 -3.74 39.52 2.60
C ASN A 285 -2.76 38.64 1.82
N THR A 286 -2.55 37.40 2.30
CA THR A 286 -1.76 36.35 1.65
C THR A 286 -2.59 35.08 1.57
N PRO A 287 -3.50 34.97 0.58
CA PRO A 287 -4.51 33.92 0.56
C PRO A 287 -3.95 32.50 0.47
N SER A 288 -4.60 31.57 1.17
CA SER A 288 -4.39 30.12 1.09
C SER A 288 -5.31 29.51 0.03
N PHE A 289 -4.81 28.62 -0.83
CA PHE A 289 -5.59 28.03 -1.93
C PHE A 289 -4.99 26.72 -2.45
N GLY A 290 -5.77 25.96 -3.21
CA GLY A 290 -5.27 24.84 -4.03
C GLY A 290 -4.82 23.61 -3.24
N ASN A 291 -5.09 23.54 -1.94
CA ASN A 291 -4.80 22.34 -1.15
C ASN A 291 -5.79 21.24 -1.52
N VAL A 292 -5.28 20.06 -1.83
CA VAL A 292 -6.06 18.91 -2.26
C VAL A 292 -5.84 17.75 -1.31
N HIS A 293 -6.93 17.32 -0.70
CA HIS A 293 -7.01 16.13 0.13
C HIS A 293 -7.60 14.99 -0.70
N LEU A 294 -6.84 13.92 -0.88
CA LEU A 294 -7.27 12.69 -1.52
C LEU A 294 -7.24 11.57 -0.48
N HIS A 295 -8.42 11.05 -0.14
CA HIS A 295 -8.65 10.07 0.91
C HIS A 295 -8.32 10.62 2.30
N THR A 296 -9.35 10.94 3.07
CA THR A 296 -9.27 11.45 4.43
C THR A 296 -10.13 10.60 5.32
N ASN A 297 -9.56 10.10 6.42
CA ASN A 297 -10.23 9.24 7.39
C ASN A 297 -10.08 9.84 8.81
N PHE A 298 -11.20 10.30 9.37
CA PHE A 298 -11.24 11.00 10.65
C PHE A 298 -12.08 10.25 11.67
N LEU A 299 -11.47 9.95 12.83
CA LEU A 299 -12.09 9.23 13.93
C LEU A 299 -12.03 10.10 15.19
N THR A 300 -13.18 10.47 15.75
CA THR A 300 -13.20 11.35 16.94
C THR A 300 -14.38 11.09 17.88
N PRO A 301 -14.16 11.10 19.21
CA PRO A 301 -15.23 11.00 20.19
C PRO A 301 -16.09 12.26 20.30
N HIS A 302 -15.58 13.45 19.98
CA HIS A 302 -16.36 14.69 20.08
C HIS A 302 -17.18 14.96 18.81
N GLY A 303 -16.75 14.45 17.66
CA GLY A 303 -17.47 14.64 16.39
C GLY A 303 -17.02 15.86 15.58
N ASP A 304 -16.32 16.82 16.17
CA ASP A 304 -15.75 17.97 15.44
C ASP A 304 -14.37 17.62 14.85
N THR A 305 -14.37 17.23 13.57
CA THR A 305 -13.15 16.73 12.88
C THR A 305 -12.34 17.84 12.24
N THR A 306 -13.00 18.79 11.57
CA THR A 306 -12.32 19.84 10.78
C THR A 306 -12.62 21.25 11.28
N GLU A 307 -11.69 22.17 11.04
CA GLU A 307 -11.87 23.62 11.16
C GLU A 307 -11.10 24.31 10.03
N LEU A 308 -11.81 24.59 8.94
CA LEU A 308 -11.29 25.33 7.80
C LEU A 308 -11.82 26.76 7.84
N ASP A 309 -10.95 27.75 7.71
CA ASP A 309 -11.36 29.16 7.77
C ASP A 309 -10.51 30.04 6.86
N GLY A 310 -11.14 30.87 6.02
CA GLY A 310 -10.43 31.90 5.25
C GLY A 310 -9.54 31.39 4.11
N LEU A 311 -9.85 30.22 3.53
CA LEU A 311 -9.15 29.70 2.34
C LEU A 311 -9.92 30.13 1.08
N GLN A 312 -9.19 30.61 0.06
CA GLN A 312 -9.76 30.91 -1.26
C GLN A 312 -10.22 29.65 -1.99
N SER A 313 -9.57 28.51 -1.76
CA SER A 313 -10.05 27.24 -2.30
C SER A 313 -9.52 26.02 -1.54
N THR A 314 -10.31 24.95 -1.53
CA THR A 314 -9.90 23.63 -1.04
C THR A 314 -10.67 22.52 -1.77
N THR A 315 -10.01 21.39 -2.00
CA THR A 315 -10.63 20.20 -2.61
C THR A 315 -10.46 18.98 -1.71
N PHE A 316 -11.53 18.21 -1.52
CA PHE A 316 -11.47 16.89 -0.94
C PHE A 316 -12.09 15.85 -1.87
N VAL A 317 -11.40 14.72 -2.06
CA VAL A 317 -11.86 13.54 -2.80
C VAL A 317 -11.71 12.35 -1.87
N GLY A 318 -12.81 11.72 -1.45
CA GLY A 318 -12.77 10.66 -0.46
C GLY A 318 -12.66 11.22 0.95
N VAL A 319 -13.79 11.48 1.58
CA VAL A 319 -13.85 11.87 3.00
C VAL A 319 -14.66 10.83 3.72
N ASP A 320 -14.06 10.19 4.71
CA ASP A 320 -14.70 9.33 5.67
C ASP A 320 -14.51 9.94 7.06
N ALA A 321 -15.58 10.51 7.60
CA ALA A 321 -15.54 11.12 8.92
C ALA A 321 -16.52 10.40 9.84
N GLU A 322 -15.99 9.74 10.87
CA GLU A 322 -16.74 9.02 11.88
C GLU A 322 -16.57 9.71 13.24
N GLY A 323 -17.63 10.41 13.65
CA GLY A 323 -17.64 11.26 14.83
C GLY A 323 -18.73 10.87 15.81
N TRP A 324 -18.41 10.17 16.91
CA TRP A 324 -19.45 9.56 17.76
C TRP A 324 -20.27 10.59 18.52
N ASN A 325 -19.63 11.63 19.06
CA ASN A 325 -20.28 12.68 19.86
C ASN A 325 -21.26 12.15 20.92
N LEU A 326 -20.96 11.01 21.55
CA LEU A 326 -21.91 10.28 22.41
C LEU A 326 -22.47 11.12 23.56
N ASN A 327 -21.70 12.13 24.00
CA ASN A 327 -22.03 13.02 25.12
C ASN A 327 -22.33 14.47 24.70
N GLY A 328 -22.40 14.78 23.40
CA GLY A 328 -22.69 16.14 22.90
C GLY A 328 -21.58 17.16 23.18
N LEU A 329 -20.32 16.70 23.24
CA LEU A 329 -19.16 17.56 23.53
C LEU A 329 -18.69 18.33 22.30
N GLY A 330 -18.85 17.77 21.09
CA GLY A 330 -18.56 18.48 19.85
C GLY A 330 -19.63 19.51 19.56
N LYS A 331 -19.18 20.71 19.16
CA LYS A 331 -20.05 21.87 18.92
C LYS A 331 -20.11 22.29 17.45
N LYS A 332 -19.38 21.61 16.58
CA LYS A 332 -19.28 21.90 15.14
C LYS A 332 -19.73 20.68 14.35
N ALA A 333 -20.10 20.91 13.10
CA ALA A 333 -20.22 19.83 12.12
C ALA A 333 -18.89 19.08 11.96
N MET A 334 -18.94 17.83 11.49
CA MET A 334 -17.73 17.08 11.17
C MET A 334 -16.89 17.86 10.15
N PHE A 335 -17.49 18.22 9.01
CA PHE A 335 -16.90 19.14 8.05
C PHE A 335 -17.34 20.59 8.31
N TYR A 336 -16.51 21.36 9.01
CA TYR A 336 -16.76 22.76 9.34
C TYR A 336 -15.84 23.68 8.56
N ALA A 337 -16.41 24.50 7.67
CA ALA A 337 -15.66 25.38 6.79
C ALA A 337 -16.32 26.77 6.71
N GLN A 338 -15.59 27.82 7.07
CA GLN A 338 -16.14 29.18 7.13
C GLN A 338 -15.29 30.16 6.32
N ASN A 339 -15.93 31.25 5.86
CA ASN A 339 -15.25 32.30 5.10
C ASN A 339 -14.43 31.78 3.90
N MET A 340 -14.97 30.77 3.21
CA MET A 340 -14.28 30.09 2.12
C MET A 340 -14.60 30.73 0.76
N GLY A 341 -13.70 30.60 -0.21
CA GLY A 341 -14.01 30.82 -1.63
C GLY A 341 -14.65 29.56 -2.23
N ASP A 342 -13.88 28.77 -2.97
CA ASP A 342 -14.33 27.54 -3.62
C ASP A 342 -14.09 26.29 -2.75
N VAL A 343 -15.14 25.53 -2.46
CA VAL A 343 -15.06 24.24 -1.77
C VAL A 343 -15.53 23.13 -2.72
N LYS A 344 -14.67 22.17 -3.02
CA LYS A 344 -15.02 21.00 -3.85
C LYS A 344 -14.94 19.73 -3.01
N LEU A 345 -16.00 18.95 -3.01
CA LEU A 345 -16.12 17.72 -2.23
C LEU A 345 -16.61 16.59 -3.13
N ALA A 346 -15.87 15.48 -3.17
CA ALA A 346 -16.26 14.29 -3.90
C ALA A 346 -16.12 13.02 -3.06
N SER A 347 -16.97 12.02 -3.31
CA SER A 347 -16.94 10.72 -2.62
C SER A 347 -16.92 10.88 -1.09
N VAL A 348 -17.88 11.63 -0.57
CA VAL A 348 -18.03 11.83 0.88
C VAL A 348 -18.88 10.70 1.44
N GLY A 349 -18.40 10.11 2.51
CA GLY A 349 -19.09 9.17 3.37
C GLY A 349 -18.73 9.38 4.83
N GLY A 350 -18.90 8.33 5.63
CA GLY A 350 -18.84 8.42 7.08
C GLY A 350 -20.16 8.90 7.67
N GLY A 351 -20.19 9.11 8.98
CA GLY A 351 -21.41 9.42 9.69
C GLY A 351 -21.37 8.98 11.14
N ASN A 352 -22.47 9.27 11.84
CA ASN A 352 -22.67 8.84 13.22
C ASN A 352 -24.14 8.47 13.47
N SER A 353 -24.76 7.80 12.51
CA SER A 353 -26.18 7.44 12.52
C SER A 353 -26.59 6.60 13.75
N TYR A 354 -25.63 5.87 14.34
CA TYR A 354 -25.76 5.11 15.58
C TYR A 354 -25.65 5.93 16.86
N SER A 355 -25.20 7.19 16.80
CA SER A 355 -25.07 8.05 17.98
C SER A 355 -26.43 8.61 18.43
N ALA A 356 -26.61 8.71 19.75
CA ALA A 356 -27.75 9.39 20.35
C ALA A 356 -27.74 10.91 20.09
N ILE A 357 -26.55 11.52 19.97
CA ILE A 357 -26.36 12.93 19.66
C ILE A 357 -25.65 13.02 18.30
N ARG A 358 -26.46 13.09 17.25
CA ARG A 358 -25.96 13.11 15.87
C ARG A 358 -25.27 14.44 15.57
N THR A 359 -24.11 14.36 14.94
CA THR A 359 -23.30 15.53 14.55
C THR A 359 -23.60 15.80 13.09
N PRO A 360 -23.91 17.05 12.69
CA PRO A 360 -24.09 17.37 11.28
C PRO A 360 -22.84 17.01 10.48
N ALA A 361 -23.02 16.48 9.27
CA ALA A 361 -21.89 16.21 8.40
C ALA A 361 -21.19 17.49 7.93
N PHE A 362 -21.96 18.54 7.64
CA PHE A 362 -21.42 19.79 7.10
C PHE A 362 -22.02 21.06 7.74
N ASP A 363 -21.19 22.07 7.92
CA ASP A 363 -21.56 23.48 8.10
C ASP A 363 -20.58 24.33 7.29
N ILE A 364 -21.06 24.81 6.13
CA ILE A 364 -20.20 25.47 5.12
C ILE A 364 -20.71 26.88 4.79
N THR A 365 -19.84 27.87 5.02
CA THR A 365 -19.98 29.22 4.47
C THR A 365 -18.89 29.44 3.42
N ALA A 366 -19.28 29.48 2.15
CA ALA A 366 -18.38 29.60 1.01
C ALA A 366 -18.99 30.48 -0.09
N ASP A 367 -18.20 30.90 -1.07
CA ASP A 367 -18.72 31.50 -2.29
C ASP A 367 -19.35 30.43 -3.19
N ASN A 368 -18.64 29.31 -3.40
CA ASN A 368 -19.12 28.18 -4.21
C ASN A 368 -18.84 26.85 -3.52
N VAL A 369 -19.81 25.92 -3.57
CA VAL A 369 -19.68 24.54 -3.10
C VAL A 369 -20.08 23.58 -4.21
N PHE A 370 -19.14 22.74 -4.63
CA PHE A 370 -19.38 21.68 -5.60
C PHE A 370 -19.35 20.31 -4.92
N PHE A 371 -20.44 19.55 -5.05
CA PHE A 371 -20.53 18.18 -4.57
C PHE A 371 -20.66 17.17 -5.72
N LEU A 372 -19.85 16.12 -5.67
CA LEU A 372 -19.95 14.95 -6.57
C LEU A 372 -19.97 13.67 -5.75
N ASN A 373 -21.06 12.90 -5.80
CA ASN A 373 -21.15 11.65 -5.01
C ASN A 373 -20.92 11.88 -3.50
N ALA A 374 -21.64 12.82 -2.90
CA ALA A 374 -21.57 13.10 -1.47
C ALA A 374 -22.87 12.68 -0.77
N PHE A 375 -22.85 11.54 -0.09
CA PHE A 375 -24.00 10.98 0.63
C PHE A 375 -23.72 10.97 2.12
N ASN A 376 -24.58 11.59 2.93
CA ASN A 376 -24.44 11.58 4.38
C ASN A 376 -25.77 11.44 5.09
N SER A 377 -25.88 10.41 5.94
CA SER A 377 -27.04 10.11 6.78
C SER A 377 -27.01 10.87 8.11
N THR A 378 -26.96 12.20 8.05
CA THR A 378 -26.92 13.05 9.26
C THR A 378 -27.97 14.17 9.21
N PRO A 379 -28.73 14.39 10.29
CA PRO A 379 -29.67 15.50 10.37
C PRO A 379 -28.93 16.85 10.38
N ALA A 380 -29.54 17.88 9.78
CA ALA A 380 -29.14 19.29 9.89
C ALA A 380 -27.77 19.68 9.29
N SER A 381 -27.37 19.05 8.17
CA SER A 381 -26.27 19.57 7.35
C SER A 381 -26.64 20.89 6.69
N ILE A 382 -25.83 21.94 6.88
CA ILE A 382 -26.17 23.32 6.53
C ILE A 382 -25.15 23.96 5.59
N ILE A 383 -25.65 24.76 4.65
CA ILE A 383 -24.85 25.76 3.94
C ILE A 383 -25.42 27.16 4.16
N ALA A 384 -24.56 28.18 4.13
CA ALA A 384 -24.99 29.58 4.22
C ALA A 384 -25.92 29.98 3.06
N SER A 385 -26.79 30.97 3.28
CA SER A 385 -27.73 31.49 2.27
C SER A 385 -27.05 32.10 1.05
N LYS A 386 -25.85 32.67 1.23
CA LYS A 386 -25.06 33.28 0.15
C LYS A 386 -24.33 32.30 -0.75
N THR A 387 -24.15 31.07 -0.31
CA THR A 387 -23.31 30.07 -1.00
C THR A 387 -23.96 29.60 -2.29
N ASN A 388 -23.24 29.55 -3.41
CA ASN A 388 -23.72 28.83 -4.58
C ASN A 388 -23.48 27.32 -4.41
N LEU A 389 -24.50 26.50 -4.64
CA LEU A 389 -24.42 25.05 -4.50
C LEU A 389 -24.61 24.36 -5.85
N PHE A 390 -23.71 23.45 -6.20
CA PHE A 390 -23.86 22.56 -7.34
C PHE A 390 -23.62 21.12 -6.92
N GLY A 391 -24.69 20.36 -6.71
CA GLY A 391 -24.66 18.97 -6.28
C GLY A 391 -25.08 18.01 -7.38
N ILE A 392 -24.20 17.06 -7.71
CA ILE A 392 -24.50 15.92 -8.60
C ILE A 392 -24.39 14.64 -7.78
N ASN A 393 -25.39 13.76 -7.88
CA ASN A 393 -25.39 12.47 -7.19
C ASN A 393 -25.11 12.61 -5.67
N SER A 394 -25.65 13.63 -5.02
CA SER A 394 -25.30 14.03 -3.65
C SER A 394 -26.52 14.37 -2.78
N GLY A 395 -26.76 13.62 -1.72
CA GLY A 395 -27.96 13.70 -0.87
C GLY A 395 -28.97 12.62 -1.24
N GLY A 396 -29.21 11.68 -0.31
CA GLY A 396 -30.12 10.54 -0.52
C GLY A 396 -31.60 10.88 -0.32
N ASP A 397 -32.47 9.87 -0.40
CA ASP A 397 -33.92 9.97 -0.21
C ASP A 397 -34.28 10.51 1.20
N GLY A 398 -34.43 11.84 1.30
CA GLY A 398 -34.89 12.54 2.51
C GLY A 398 -33.95 13.60 3.08
N GLU A 399 -32.72 13.72 2.61
CA GLU A 399 -31.67 14.53 3.27
C GLU A 399 -31.09 15.57 2.31
N LYS A 400 -31.91 16.59 1.99
CA LYS A 400 -31.42 17.78 1.28
C LYS A 400 -30.42 18.54 2.15
N ILE A 401 -29.35 19.04 1.56
CA ILE A 401 -28.52 20.06 2.20
C ILE A 401 -29.43 21.26 2.48
N ILE A 402 -29.48 21.71 3.73
CA ILE A 402 -30.45 22.73 4.15
C ILE A 402 -29.76 24.09 4.15
N ARG A 403 -30.45 25.12 3.64
CA ARG A 403 -30.02 26.51 3.82
C ARG A 403 -30.19 26.93 5.27
N LYS A 404 -29.23 27.68 5.82
CA LYS A 404 -29.30 28.19 7.20
C LYS A 404 -30.63 28.93 7.46
N SER A 405 -31.35 28.54 8.51
CA SER A 405 -32.69 29.05 8.82
C SER A 405 -32.71 30.57 9.09
N GLY A 406 -33.85 31.21 8.82
CA GLY A 406 -34.05 32.64 9.08
C GLY A 406 -33.37 33.60 8.10
N THR A 407 -32.84 33.10 6.97
CA THR A 407 -32.22 33.94 5.94
C THR A 407 -32.79 33.64 4.56
N THR A 408 -33.07 34.67 3.77
CA THR A 408 -33.45 34.51 2.36
C THR A 408 -32.22 34.04 1.58
N PRO A 409 -32.29 32.91 0.84
CA PRO A 409 -31.19 32.47 -0.02
C PRO A 409 -30.84 33.54 -1.05
N THR A 410 -29.54 33.85 -1.20
CA THR A 410 -29.04 34.77 -2.24
C THR A 410 -28.08 34.08 -3.21
N GLY A 411 -27.52 32.93 -2.85
CA GLY A 411 -26.82 32.04 -3.78
C GLY A 411 -27.79 31.04 -4.42
N PHE A 412 -27.44 30.53 -5.60
CA PHE A 412 -28.27 29.55 -6.31
C PHE A 412 -28.02 28.12 -5.81
N GLU A 413 -28.92 27.20 -6.15
CA GLU A 413 -28.84 25.78 -5.83
C GLU A 413 -29.14 24.90 -7.05
N VAL A 414 -28.24 23.95 -7.32
CA VAL A 414 -28.43 22.90 -8.31
C VAL A 414 -28.38 21.53 -7.67
N TYR A 415 -29.34 20.70 -8.06
CA TYR A 415 -29.35 19.29 -7.77
C TYR A 415 -29.58 18.46 -9.03
N GLY A 416 -28.67 17.54 -9.28
CA GLY A 416 -28.70 16.63 -10.41
C GLY A 416 -28.81 15.18 -9.97
N ASN A 417 -29.92 14.53 -10.33
CA ASN A 417 -30.14 13.09 -10.18
C ASN A 417 -29.93 12.58 -8.74
N LEU A 418 -30.58 13.23 -7.76
CA LEU A 418 -30.45 12.91 -6.33
C LEU A 418 -31.36 11.79 -5.82
N ASN A 419 -32.35 11.40 -6.61
CA ASN A 419 -33.36 10.42 -6.22
C ASN A 419 -33.71 9.55 -7.43
N PHE A 420 -34.44 8.45 -7.20
CA PHE A 420 -34.94 7.58 -8.27
C PHE A 420 -35.84 8.31 -9.29
N ASN A 421 -36.19 9.59 -9.06
CA ASN A 421 -36.98 10.40 -10.00
C ASN A 421 -36.15 11.01 -11.14
N ASN A 422 -34.82 10.92 -11.07
CA ASN A 422 -33.89 11.26 -12.17
C ASN A 422 -34.00 12.72 -12.65
N LEU A 423 -34.21 13.67 -11.73
CA LEU A 423 -34.48 15.08 -12.04
C LEU A 423 -33.23 15.95 -11.95
N PHE A 424 -33.22 17.03 -12.75
CA PHE A 424 -32.33 18.17 -12.57
C PHE A 424 -33.16 19.38 -12.10
N THR A 425 -32.74 20.03 -11.02
CA THR A 425 -33.39 21.23 -10.50
C THR A 425 -32.42 22.39 -10.37
N TYR A 426 -32.89 23.59 -10.67
CA TYR A 426 -32.23 24.88 -10.41
C TYR A 426 -33.14 25.71 -9.52
N ASP A 427 -32.68 26.10 -8.33
CA ASP A 427 -33.44 26.80 -7.29
C ASP A 427 -34.80 26.12 -6.99
N GLY A 428 -34.78 24.79 -6.90
CA GLY A 428 -35.97 23.95 -6.67
C GLY A 428 -36.89 23.77 -7.88
N ILE A 429 -36.65 24.46 -8.99
CA ILE A 429 -37.43 24.35 -10.22
C ILE A 429 -36.85 23.25 -11.12
N ILE A 430 -37.67 22.26 -11.46
CA ILE A 430 -37.31 21.17 -12.38
C ILE A 430 -37.05 21.75 -13.78
N GLN A 431 -35.88 21.45 -14.34
CA GLN A 431 -35.52 21.84 -15.70
C GLN A 431 -35.83 20.69 -16.66
N GLN A 432 -36.79 20.90 -17.57
CA GLN A 432 -37.23 19.90 -18.55
C GLN A 432 -36.89 20.28 -20.01
N ALA A 433 -36.35 21.47 -20.21
CA ALA A 433 -35.92 22.01 -21.49
C ALA A 433 -34.65 22.84 -21.30
N GLN A 434 -34.13 23.39 -22.39
CA GLN A 434 -33.00 24.31 -22.33
C GLN A 434 -33.33 25.49 -21.41
N ILE A 435 -32.39 25.86 -20.53
CA ILE A 435 -32.55 27.03 -19.66
C ILE A 435 -32.48 28.28 -20.54
N GLU A 436 -33.47 29.16 -20.44
CA GLU A 436 -33.55 30.41 -21.21
C GLU A 436 -33.07 31.63 -20.41
N ASN A 437 -33.09 31.54 -19.07
CA ASN A 437 -32.66 32.63 -18.20
C ASN A 437 -31.14 32.88 -18.34
N SER A 438 -30.77 33.99 -18.97
CA SER A 438 -29.38 34.36 -19.25
C SER A 438 -28.50 34.48 -18.00
N SER A 439 -29.07 34.92 -16.86
CA SER A 439 -28.34 35.06 -15.60
C SER A 439 -28.05 33.69 -14.97
N ALA A 440 -29.02 32.76 -15.03
CA ALA A 440 -28.82 31.38 -14.59
C ALA A 440 -27.78 30.68 -15.47
N ILE A 441 -27.87 30.82 -16.81
CA ILE A 441 -26.87 30.27 -17.74
C ILE A 441 -25.47 30.80 -17.42
N THR A 442 -25.33 32.11 -17.20
CA THR A 442 -24.04 32.73 -16.88
C THR A 442 -23.46 32.19 -15.58
N SER A 443 -24.27 32.16 -14.51
CA SER A 443 -23.84 31.70 -13.19
C SER A 443 -23.45 30.22 -13.18
N LEU A 444 -24.27 29.36 -13.80
CA LEU A 444 -24.00 27.94 -13.94
C LEU A 444 -22.77 27.67 -14.81
N SER A 445 -22.65 28.37 -15.95
CA SER A 445 -21.50 28.21 -16.84
C SER A 445 -20.20 28.62 -16.16
N SER A 446 -20.22 29.71 -15.38
CA SER A 446 -19.07 30.15 -14.60
C SER A 446 -18.66 29.11 -13.56
N MET A 447 -19.61 28.49 -12.85
CA MET A 447 -19.31 27.46 -11.86
C MET A 447 -18.87 26.13 -12.49
N ILE A 448 -19.47 25.73 -13.61
CA ILE A 448 -19.14 24.50 -14.33
C ILE A 448 -17.74 24.60 -14.94
N LEU A 449 -17.43 25.69 -15.64
CA LEU A 449 -16.13 25.87 -16.25
C LEU A 449 -15.09 26.12 -15.15
N GLY A 450 -15.32 27.10 -14.29
CA GLY A 450 -14.35 27.52 -13.29
C GLY A 450 -13.06 28.04 -13.93
N LYS A 451 -11.99 28.12 -13.12
CA LYS A 451 -10.64 28.43 -13.60
C LYS A 451 -9.91 27.13 -13.94
N GLN A 452 -9.25 27.11 -15.09
CA GLN A 452 -8.36 26.01 -15.47
C GLN A 452 -7.05 26.08 -14.70
N PHE A 453 -6.69 24.96 -14.09
CA PHE A 453 -5.48 24.78 -13.30
C PHE A 453 -4.65 23.61 -13.86
N THR A 454 -3.44 23.40 -13.33
CA THR A 454 -2.57 22.31 -13.78
C THR A 454 -3.04 20.98 -13.18
N PRO A 455 -3.46 19.99 -13.99
CA PRO A 455 -3.77 18.66 -13.47
C PRO A 455 -2.57 18.02 -12.78
N TRP A 456 -2.83 17.16 -11.81
CA TRP A 456 -1.75 16.35 -11.23
C TRP A 456 -1.03 15.57 -12.33
N ALA A 457 0.31 15.60 -12.26
CA ALA A 457 1.14 14.86 -13.18
C ALA A 457 0.80 13.36 -13.13
N ARG A 458 0.80 12.75 -14.31
CA ARG A 458 0.64 11.30 -14.44
C ARG A 458 1.82 10.59 -13.76
N PRO A 459 1.61 9.44 -13.10
CA PRO A 459 2.70 8.67 -12.53
C PRO A 459 3.68 8.20 -13.62
N ASN A 460 4.96 8.07 -13.26
CA ASN A 460 5.93 7.36 -14.10
C ASN A 460 5.96 5.90 -13.65
N TRP A 461 5.75 4.97 -14.58
CA TRP A 461 5.67 3.55 -14.27
C TRP A 461 7.05 2.89 -14.38
N GLU A 462 7.65 2.57 -13.23
CA GLU A 462 8.89 1.80 -13.19
C GLU A 462 8.68 0.39 -13.75
N ILE A 463 9.67 -0.11 -14.48
CA ILE A 463 9.73 -1.52 -14.84
C ILE A 463 10.08 -2.30 -13.56
N LEU A 464 9.14 -3.15 -13.12
CA LEU A 464 9.34 -3.96 -11.92
C LEU A 464 10.51 -4.94 -12.12
N PRO A 465 11.34 -5.18 -11.09
CA PRO A 465 12.45 -6.12 -11.18
C PRO A 465 12.00 -7.54 -11.53
N ASP A 466 12.82 -8.24 -12.32
CA ASP A 466 12.69 -9.67 -12.60
C ASP A 466 13.98 -10.38 -12.19
N PRO A 467 14.16 -10.69 -10.90
CA PRO A 467 15.43 -11.19 -10.38
C PRO A 467 15.75 -12.61 -10.85
N LEU A 468 14.78 -13.42 -11.29
CA LEU A 468 15.02 -14.82 -11.70
C LEU A 468 14.86 -15.06 -13.20
N GLY A 469 14.26 -14.12 -13.93
CA GLY A 469 14.05 -14.22 -15.37
C GLY A 469 13.12 -15.36 -15.79
N ALA A 470 13.03 -15.59 -17.09
CA ALA A 470 12.04 -16.52 -17.68
C ALA A 470 12.26 -18.01 -17.32
N ASN A 471 13.49 -18.41 -16.97
CA ASN A 471 13.84 -19.81 -16.72
C ASN A 471 13.67 -20.26 -15.26
N TRP A 472 13.22 -19.36 -14.38
CA TRP A 472 13.13 -19.59 -12.92
C TRP A 472 12.45 -20.92 -12.53
N LYS A 473 11.42 -21.34 -13.29
CA LYS A 473 10.64 -22.54 -13.00
C LYS A 473 11.42 -23.83 -13.26
N LEU A 474 12.34 -23.83 -14.21
CA LEU A 474 13.26 -24.95 -14.45
C LEU A 474 14.39 -24.96 -13.42
N GLU A 475 14.85 -23.77 -13.04
CA GLU A 475 16.02 -23.61 -12.16
C GLU A 475 15.73 -23.88 -10.68
N ARG A 476 14.47 -23.88 -10.25
CA ARG A 476 14.10 -24.13 -8.84
C ARG A 476 14.18 -25.60 -8.42
N ASP A 477 14.26 -26.53 -9.35
CA ASP A 477 14.31 -27.96 -9.05
C ASP A 477 15.60 -28.35 -8.32
N GLY A 478 15.49 -29.21 -7.29
CA GLY A 478 16.61 -29.68 -6.48
C GLY A 478 17.35 -28.59 -5.67
N LYS A 479 16.79 -27.38 -5.54
CA LYS A 479 17.39 -26.29 -4.74
C LYS A 479 17.28 -26.55 -3.24
N PHE A 480 18.20 -25.95 -2.49
CA PHE A 480 18.27 -26.12 -1.04
C PHE A 480 17.08 -25.46 -0.34
N ASP A 481 16.42 -26.21 0.54
CA ASP A 481 15.26 -25.75 1.30
C ASP A 481 15.67 -24.83 2.46
N SER A 482 15.23 -23.58 2.37
CA SER A 482 15.46 -22.52 3.36
C SER A 482 14.31 -22.36 4.35
N THR A 483 13.25 -23.18 4.28
CA THR A 483 12.04 -23.00 5.10
C THR A 483 12.37 -22.97 6.60
N THR A 484 13.09 -23.99 7.10
CA THR A 484 13.42 -24.08 8.54
C THR A 484 14.32 -22.93 8.98
N PHE A 485 15.26 -22.52 8.13
CA PHE A 485 16.14 -21.39 8.42
C PHE A 485 15.34 -20.10 8.60
N ILE A 486 14.46 -19.77 7.65
CA ILE A 486 13.67 -18.55 7.70
C ILE A 486 12.64 -18.61 8.83
N GLN A 487 11.98 -19.75 9.03
CA GLN A 487 11.01 -19.92 10.11
C GLN A 487 11.68 -19.73 11.48
N ASN A 488 12.89 -20.26 11.69
CA ASN A 488 13.62 -20.03 12.94
C ASN A 488 13.93 -18.54 13.17
N LEU A 489 14.26 -17.77 12.13
CA LEU A 489 14.45 -16.32 12.26
C LEU A 489 13.15 -15.62 12.66
N ILE A 490 12.01 -16.00 12.05
CA ILE A 490 10.69 -15.48 12.44
C ILE A 490 10.42 -15.80 13.92
N ASP A 491 10.59 -17.07 14.31
CA ASP A 491 10.22 -17.53 15.64
C ASP A 491 11.12 -16.98 16.76
N THR A 492 12.41 -16.74 16.46
CA THR A 492 13.40 -16.33 17.48
C THR A 492 13.70 -14.83 17.49
N GLU A 493 13.65 -14.17 16.33
CA GLU A 493 13.95 -12.74 16.19
C GLU A 493 12.68 -11.89 15.96
N GLY A 494 11.54 -12.53 15.75
CA GLY A 494 10.29 -11.90 15.34
C GLY A 494 10.29 -11.56 13.85
N VAL A 495 11.25 -10.73 13.42
CA VAL A 495 11.39 -10.30 12.03
C VAL A 495 12.60 -10.96 11.38
N ALA A 496 12.37 -11.79 10.37
CA ALA A 496 13.44 -12.37 9.57
C ALA A 496 14.06 -11.32 8.65
N ASN A 497 15.27 -10.86 8.99
CA ASN A 497 16.05 -9.93 8.19
C ASN A 497 16.90 -10.70 7.16
N LEU A 498 16.36 -10.88 5.96
CA LEU A 498 17.02 -11.65 4.92
C LEU A 498 18.07 -10.80 4.18
N PRO A 499 19.26 -11.37 3.88
CA PRO A 499 20.23 -10.70 3.03
C PRO A 499 19.78 -10.68 1.55
N GLU A 500 20.58 -10.04 0.69
CA GLU A 500 20.44 -10.16 -0.76
C GLU A 500 20.57 -11.64 -1.13
N GLY A 501 19.60 -12.24 -1.82
CA GLY A 501 19.58 -13.68 -2.05
C GLY A 501 18.28 -14.29 -2.55
N VAL A 502 18.38 -15.47 -3.16
CA VAL A 502 17.23 -16.32 -3.50
C VAL A 502 17.09 -17.42 -2.45
N PHE A 503 15.92 -17.52 -1.85
CA PHE A 503 15.60 -18.51 -0.83
C PHE A 503 14.45 -19.39 -1.33
N TYR A 504 14.75 -20.66 -1.53
CA TYR A 504 13.77 -21.65 -1.95
C TYR A 504 13.10 -22.26 -0.72
N ILE A 505 11.78 -22.35 -0.71
CA ILE A 505 11.00 -22.95 0.39
C ILE A 505 10.15 -24.10 -0.14
N THR A 506 9.96 -25.13 0.68
CA THR A 506 9.18 -26.34 0.35
C THR A 506 7.86 -26.39 1.11
N SER A 507 7.65 -25.49 2.07
CA SER A 507 6.41 -25.35 2.82
C SER A 507 6.17 -23.91 3.24
N THR A 508 4.96 -23.63 3.72
CA THR A 508 4.54 -22.27 4.07
C THR A 508 5.31 -21.72 5.27
N LEU A 509 5.74 -20.47 5.18
CA LEU A 509 6.25 -19.70 6.32
C LEU A 509 5.07 -19.17 7.12
N LYS A 510 5.07 -19.42 8.42
CA LYS A 510 3.99 -19.03 9.33
C LYS A 510 4.36 -17.72 10.01
N ILE A 511 3.51 -16.71 9.83
CA ILE A 511 3.70 -15.39 10.43
C ILE A 511 2.52 -15.08 11.37
N PRO A 512 2.75 -14.92 12.68
CA PRO A 512 1.75 -14.42 13.61
C PRO A 512 1.32 -12.98 13.28
N LEU A 513 0.03 -12.70 13.34
CA LEU A 513 -0.52 -11.35 13.31
C LEU A 513 -0.49 -10.76 14.74
N ASP A 514 0.65 -10.17 15.10
CA ASP A 514 0.89 -9.67 16.46
C ASP A 514 1.73 -8.38 16.53
N ARG A 515 1.91 -7.71 15.37
CA ARG A 515 2.69 -6.47 15.18
C ARG A 515 4.20 -6.61 15.39
N LYS A 516 4.69 -7.82 15.67
CA LYS A 516 6.10 -8.09 15.99
C LYS A 516 6.77 -8.94 14.94
N HIS A 517 6.02 -9.78 14.23
CA HIS A 517 6.57 -10.73 13.27
C HIS A 517 6.54 -10.25 11.82
N GLY A 518 7.47 -10.76 11.02
CA GLY A 518 7.54 -10.43 9.60
C GLY A 518 8.82 -10.83 8.90
N ILE A 519 8.98 -10.32 7.67
CA ILE A 519 10.16 -10.54 6.83
C ILE A 519 10.57 -9.22 6.19
N ILE A 520 11.86 -8.89 6.26
CA ILE A 520 12.47 -7.76 5.57
C ILE A 520 13.60 -8.26 4.68
N GLY A 521 13.58 -7.91 3.40
CA GLY A 521 14.68 -8.16 2.46
C GLY A 521 15.58 -6.95 2.21
N LYS A 522 16.35 -7.01 1.12
CA LYS A 522 17.26 -5.94 0.63
C LYS A 522 16.79 -5.28 -0.67
N GLY A 523 15.54 -5.53 -1.02
CA GLY A 523 14.81 -4.88 -2.11
C GLY A 523 14.20 -5.87 -3.09
N THR A 524 13.19 -5.41 -3.83
CA THR A 524 12.41 -6.24 -4.75
C THR A 524 13.25 -6.89 -5.85
N GLY A 525 14.37 -6.28 -6.24
CA GLY A 525 15.33 -6.86 -7.19
C GLY A 525 16.46 -7.68 -6.55
N LYS A 526 16.55 -7.74 -5.22
CA LYS A 526 17.71 -8.28 -4.49
C LYS A 526 17.41 -9.38 -3.48
N THR A 527 16.17 -9.53 -3.01
CA THR A 527 15.78 -10.62 -2.10
C THR A 527 14.53 -11.30 -2.63
N VAL A 528 14.57 -12.62 -2.80
CA VAL A 528 13.49 -13.40 -3.41
C VAL A 528 13.17 -14.64 -2.57
N LEU A 529 11.90 -14.85 -2.27
CA LEU A 529 11.38 -16.13 -1.77
C LEU A 529 10.71 -16.88 -2.90
N VAL A 530 11.07 -18.15 -3.07
CA VAL A 530 10.60 -19.00 -4.18
C VAL A 530 9.98 -20.28 -3.66
N GLY A 531 8.74 -20.56 -4.02
CA GLY A 531 8.16 -21.89 -3.79
C GLY A 531 8.81 -22.92 -4.73
N VAL A 532 9.37 -24.00 -4.19
CA VAL A 532 9.94 -25.11 -5.00
C VAL A 532 8.84 -25.78 -5.84
N THR A 533 7.61 -25.79 -5.34
CA THR A 533 6.39 -26.25 -6.03
C THR A 533 5.30 -25.17 -5.97
N ASP A 534 4.22 -25.35 -6.76
CA ASP A 534 3.11 -24.39 -6.88
C ASP A 534 1.83 -24.84 -6.15
N ASP A 535 1.95 -25.68 -5.11
CA ASP A 535 0.84 -26.35 -4.41
C ASP A 535 0.61 -25.86 -2.97
N PHE A 536 1.40 -24.90 -2.48
CA PHE A 536 1.23 -24.29 -1.15
C PHE A 536 1.36 -22.76 -1.18
N PRO A 537 0.80 -22.03 -0.18
CA PRO A 537 1.06 -20.60 0.00
C PRO A 537 2.47 -20.34 0.54
N LEU A 538 3.19 -19.36 0.00
CA LEU A 538 4.53 -19.02 0.50
C LEU A 538 4.48 -18.51 1.94
N ILE A 539 3.48 -17.69 2.28
CA ILE A 539 3.24 -17.17 3.63
C ILE A 539 1.81 -17.48 4.05
N SER A 540 1.64 -17.98 5.28
CA SER A 540 0.34 -18.13 5.95
C SER A 540 0.29 -17.29 7.21
N LEU A 541 -0.75 -16.44 7.34
CA LEU A 541 -0.96 -15.60 8.52
C LEU A 541 -1.75 -16.35 9.60
N LEU A 542 -1.37 -16.19 10.87
CA LEU A 542 -1.97 -16.88 12.01
C LEU A 542 -2.51 -15.90 13.07
N GLY A 543 -3.75 -16.12 13.53
CA GLY A 543 -4.42 -15.31 14.59
C GLY A 543 -4.63 -13.83 14.25
N GLY A 544 -4.81 -12.98 15.28
CA GLY A 544 -4.85 -11.52 15.17
C GLY A 544 -6.23 -10.85 15.23
N GLN A 545 -6.41 -9.90 16.14
CA GLN A 545 -7.58 -9.01 16.15
C GLN A 545 -7.10 -7.57 16.19
N ASP A 546 -7.38 -6.81 15.12
CA ASP A 546 -6.85 -5.46 14.92
C ASP A 546 -5.31 -5.42 14.90
N ASP A 547 -4.70 -6.40 14.22
CA ASP A 547 -3.26 -6.59 14.21
C ASP A 547 -2.63 -6.52 12.81
N ASN A 548 -1.30 -6.46 12.77
CA ASN A 548 -0.52 -6.44 11.54
C ASN A 548 0.68 -7.38 11.60
N PHE A 549 1.29 -7.57 10.44
CA PHE A 549 2.60 -8.15 10.26
C PHE A 549 3.47 -7.20 9.41
N LEU A 550 4.76 -7.52 9.35
CA LEU A 550 5.74 -6.75 8.59
C LEU A 550 6.20 -7.51 7.34
N LEU A 551 6.12 -6.87 6.18
CA LEU A 551 6.66 -7.43 4.95
C LEU A 551 7.21 -6.32 4.05
N ALA A 552 8.52 -6.29 3.85
CA ALA A 552 9.13 -5.24 3.05
C ALA A 552 10.35 -5.66 2.24
N TYR A 553 10.52 -5.04 1.06
CA TYR A 553 11.73 -5.09 0.24
C TYR A 553 12.10 -6.49 -0.27
N LEU A 554 11.15 -7.21 -0.88
CA LEU A 554 11.37 -8.55 -1.42
C LEU A 554 10.39 -8.92 -2.54
N THR A 555 10.76 -9.92 -3.33
CA THR A 555 9.90 -10.60 -4.30
C THR A 555 9.45 -11.96 -3.77
N LEU A 556 8.17 -12.28 -3.94
CA LEU A 556 7.56 -13.58 -3.68
C LEU A 556 7.19 -14.21 -5.03
N GLN A 557 7.82 -15.33 -5.40
CA GLN A 557 7.66 -15.94 -6.72
C GLN A 557 7.31 -17.42 -6.67
N GLY A 558 6.34 -17.84 -7.49
CA GLY A 558 5.82 -19.20 -7.47
C GLY A 558 5.05 -19.51 -6.17
N GLY A 559 4.85 -20.80 -5.90
CA GLY A 559 3.83 -21.21 -4.94
C GLY A 559 2.43 -21.07 -5.54
N ASN A 560 1.42 -21.63 -4.87
CA ASN A 560 0.04 -21.40 -5.28
C ASN A 560 -0.40 -19.97 -4.93
N THR A 561 0.07 -19.45 -3.80
CA THR A 561 -0.36 -18.16 -3.26
C THR A 561 0.80 -17.44 -2.59
N GLY A 562 0.90 -16.12 -2.72
CA GLY A 562 1.94 -15.36 -2.02
C GLY A 562 1.66 -15.27 -0.53
N ILE A 563 0.58 -14.58 -0.17
CA ILE A 563 0.09 -14.50 1.22
C ILE A 563 -1.32 -15.08 1.29
N PHE A 564 -1.50 -16.00 2.23
CA PHE A 564 -2.78 -16.59 2.54
C PHE A 564 -3.17 -16.26 3.99
N SER A 565 -4.38 -15.74 4.17
CA SER A 565 -4.99 -15.52 5.48
C SER A 565 -6.38 -16.13 5.49
N SER A 566 -6.72 -16.79 6.59
CA SER A 566 -8.04 -17.36 6.76
C SER A 566 -8.45 -17.41 8.23
N GLN A 567 -9.75 -17.20 8.50
CA GLN A 567 -10.31 -17.37 9.83
C GLN A 567 -10.09 -18.78 10.42
N ASP A 568 -9.81 -19.77 9.56
CA ASP A 568 -9.47 -21.14 9.97
C ASP A 568 -8.17 -21.17 10.83
N PHE A 569 -7.38 -20.10 10.81
CA PHE A 569 -6.17 -19.90 11.61
C PHE A 569 -6.37 -18.98 12.82
N GLY A 570 -7.61 -18.74 13.23
CA GLY A 570 -7.99 -17.88 14.35
C GLY A 570 -8.76 -16.64 13.90
N THR A 571 -9.07 -15.75 14.84
CA THR A 571 -9.65 -14.44 14.49
C THR A 571 -8.67 -13.74 13.54
N GLN A 572 -9.12 -13.29 12.36
CA GLN A 572 -8.29 -12.60 11.36
C GLN A 572 -8.87 -11.20 11.11
N HIS A 573 -8.61 -10.26 12.01
CA HIS A 573 -8.88 -8.84 11.76
C HIS A 573 -7.56 -8.11 11.59
N ILE A 574 -7.28 -7.71 10.35
CA ILE A 574 -5.98 -7.25 9.87
C ILE A 574 -6.06 -5.74 9.66
N SER A 575 -5.28 -4.94 10.39
CA SER A 575 -5.32 -3.48 10.25
C SER A 575 -3.97 -2.81 10.41
N TYR A 576 -3.82 -1.65 9.78
CA TYR A 576 -2.57 -0.87 9.79
C TYR A 576 -1.36 -1.68 9.29
N GLN A 577 -1.52 -2.42 8.19
CA GLN A 577 -0.47 -3.30 7.66
C GLN A 577 0.82 -2.54 7.37
N LYS A 578 1.95 -3.19 7.70
CA LYS A 578 3.29 -2.69 7.43
C LYS A 578 3.86 -3.42 6.22
N MET A 579 3.27 -3.13 5.06
CA MET A 579 3.69 -3.71 3.77
C MET A 579 4.21 -2.62 2.85
N LYS A 580 5.41 -2.81 2.31
CA LYS A 580 6.02 -1.84 1.40
C LYS A 580 7.05 -2.48 0.46
N PHE A 581 7.00 -2.16 -0.83
CA PHE A 581 7.90 -2.73 -1.84
C PHE A 581 7.92 -4.27 -1.81
N VAL A 582 6.79 -4.86 -2.18
CA VAL A 582 6.63 -6.32 -2.32
C VAL A 582 6.11 -6.63 -3.70
N VAL A 583 6.79 -7.55 -4.41
CA VAL A 583 6.35 -8.04 -5.72
C VAL A 583 5.86 -9.48 -5.58
N PHE A 584 4.61 -9.72 -5.95
CA PHE A 584 4.00 -11.03 -6.08
C PHE A 584 4.07 -11.48 -7.53
N ARG A 585 4.62 -12.67 -7.79
CA ARG A 585 4.92 -13.10 -9.16
C ARG A 585 4.56 -14.56 -9.41
N ASN A 586 3.91 -14.83 -10.54
CA ASN A 586 3.59 -16.17 -11.05
C ASN A 586 2.81 -17.06 -10.05
N GLN A 587 1.69 -16.55 -9.54
CA GLN A 587 0.87 -17.22 -8.52
C GLN A 587 -0.58 -17.38 -8.96
N LYS A 588 -1.32 -18.34 -8.39
CA LYS A 588 -2.78 -18.36 -8.55
C LYS A 588 -3.39 -17.12 -7.88
N TYR A 589 -2.96 -16.80 -6.67
CA TYR A 589 -3.36 -15.61 -5.94
C TYR A 589 -2.12 -14.89 -5.40
N GLY A 590 -1.97 -13.59 -5.63
CA GLY A 590 -0.90 -12.83 -4.97
C GLY A 590 -1.17 -12.77 -3.46
N ILE A 591 -2.29 -12.14 -3.09
CA ILE A 591 -2.84 -12.15 -1.73
C ILE A 591 -4.22 -12.77 -1.78
N HIS A 592 -4.49 -13.71 -0.87
CA HIS A 592 -5.79 -14.36 -0.71
C HIS A 592 -6.27 -14.23 0.74
N LEU A 593 -7.35 -13.47 0.92
CA LEU A 593 -8.07 -13.25 2.17
C LEU A 593 -9.32 -14.13 2.16
N LYS A 594 -9.21 -15.33 2.74
CA LYS A 594 -10.27 -16.34 2.75
C LYS A 594 -11.11 -16.23 4.01
N ASN A 595 -12.31 -15.66 3.88
CA ASN A 595 -13.29 -15.54 4.96
C ASN A 595 -12.67 -14.90 6.22
N ILE A 596 -11.86 -13.85 6.06
CA ILE A 596 -11.28 -13.15 7.21
C ILE A 596 -12.36 -12.30 7.89
N ARG A 597 -12.11 -11.82 9.12
CA ARG A 597 -13.05 -10.90 9.78
C ARG A 597 -12.98 -9.49 9.21
N GLY A 598 -11.80 -9.02 8.82
CA GLY A 598 -11.68 -7.70 8.21
C GLY A 598 -10.25 -7.35 7.82
N PHE A 599 -10.11 -6.44 6.86
CA PHE A 599 -8.86 -5.84 6.42
C PHE A 599 -9.02 -4.32 6.41
N ASP A 600 -8.74 -3.66 7.53
CA ASP A 600 -9.15 -2.27 7.79
C ASP A 600 -7.97 -1.27 7.87
N ASN A 601 -8.17 -0.04 7.39
CA ASN A 601 -7.24 1.09 7.52
C ASN A 601 -5.82 0.86 6.94
N ASN A 602 -5.71 0.08 5.87
CA ASN A 602 -4.41 -0.33 5.34
C ASN A 602 -3.85 0.64 4.29
N PHE A 603 -2.52 0.71 4.24
CA PHE A 603 -1.78 1.44 3.20
C PHE A 603 -0.82 0.47 2.51
N LEU A 604 -1.13 0.11 1.27
CA LEU A 604 -0.36 -0.81 0.46
C LEU A 604 0.52 -0.01 -0.49
N ASP A 605 1.77 0.22 -0.08
CA ASP A 605 2.73 1.11 -0.74
C ASP A 605 3.68 0.32 -1.66
N ASN A 606 3.57 0.52 -2.98
CA ASN A 606 4.37 -0.20 -3.98
C ASN A 606 4.26 -1.73 -3.85
N ILE A 607 3.03 -2.23 -3.66
CA ILE A 607 2.70 -3.65 -3.64
C ILE A 607 2.21 -4.06 -5.04
N SER A 608 3.03 -4.85 -5.74
CA SER A 608 2.82 -5.14 -7.15
C SER A 608 2.59 -6.62 -7.42
N PHE A 609 1.84 -6.92 -8.48
CA PHE A 609 1.38 -8.25 -8.85
C PHE A 609 1.68 -8.50 -10.32
N ILE A 610 2.37 -9.60 -10.63
CA ILE A 610 2.83 -9.94 -11.98
C ILE A 610 2.44 -11.39 -12.29
N ASP A 611 1.76 -11.61 -13.41
CA ASP A 611 1.37 -12.95 -13.87
C ASP A 611 0.58 -13.75 -12.81
N CYS A 612 -0.27 -13.06 -12.03
CA CYS A 612 -1.15 -13.71 -11.07
C CYS A 612 -2.51 -14.05 -11.71
N ASN A 613 -3.12 -15.18 -11.38
CA ASN A 613 -4.51 -15.40 -11.83
C ASN A 613 -5.46 -14.40 -11.14
N VAL A 614 -5.32 -14.16 -9.84
CA VAL A 614 -5.85 -12.95 -9.18
C VAL A 614 -4.74 -12.25 -8.39
N GLY A 615 -4.55 -10.95 -8.57
CA GLY A 615 -3.55 -10.20 -7.80
C GLY A 615 -3.92 -10.13 -6.32
N PHE A 616 -4.99 -9.40 -6.01
CA PHE A 616 -5.56 -9.28 -4.66
C PHE A 616 -6.96 -9.88 -4.62
N PHE A 617 -7.17 -10.90 -3.79
CA PHE A 617 -8.41 -11.66 -3.74
C PHE A 617 -8.99 -11.75 -2.33
N GLN A 618 -10.23 -11.30 -2.18
CA GLN A 618 -11.08 -11.56 -1.03
C GLN A 618 -12.21 -12.51 -1.42
N ASP A 619 -12.45 -13.54 -0.60
CA ASP A 619 -13.63 -14.39 -0.72
C ASP A 619 -14.88 -13.68 -0.18
N ALA A 620 -16.00 -13.83 -0.89
CA ALA A 620 -17.31 -13.46 -0.38
C ALA A 620 -17.82 -14.56 0.56
N LEU A 621 -18.19 -14.20 1.79
CA LEU A 621 -18.85 -15.16 2.68
C LEU A 621 -20.22 -15.57 2.11
N THR A 622 -20.50 -16.87 2.07
CA THR A 622 -21.68 -17.42 1.37
C THR A 622 -22.96 -17.48 2.22
N THR A 623 -22.89 -17.18 3.53
CA THR A 623 -24.05 -17.26 4.43
C THR A 623 -24.62 -15.89 4.74
N THR A 624 -25.89 -15.68 4.42
CA THR A 624 -26.63 -14.41 4.53
C THR A 624 -27.09 -14.05 5.94
N SER A 625 -26.85 -14.89 6.95
CA SER A 625 -27.46 -14.76 8.28
C SER A 625 -26.55 -14.19 9.36
N ASP A 626 -25.25 -14.00 9.10
CA ASP A 626 -24.30 -13.61 10.15
C ASP A 626 -23.44 -12.42 9.73
N ILE A 627 -23.97 -11.22 9.95
CA ILE A 627 -23.30 -9.95 9.63
C ILE A 627 -22.05 -9.73 10.49
N ASP A 628 -21.99 -10.32 11.69
CA ASP A 628 -20.90 -10.17 12.66
C ASP A 628 -19.63 -10.97 12.27
N PHE A 629 -19.75 -11.89 11.31
CA PHE A 629 -18.61 -12.62 10.74
C PHE A 629 -18.32 -12.26 9.28
N SER A 630 -19.04 -11.29 8.68
CA SER A 630 -18.84 -10.90 7.27
C SER A 630 -17.41 -10.41 6.99
N SER A 631 -16.80 -10.86 5.88
CA SER A 631 -15.46 -10.48 5.44
C SER A 631 -15.54 -9.13 4.76
N PHE A 632 -14.71 -8.19 5.17
CA PHE A 632 -14.65 -6.85 4.57
C PHE A 632 -13.20 -6.40 4.32
N VAL A 633 -13.02 -5.54 3.34
CA VAL A 633 -11.81 -4.75 3.13
C VAL A 633 -12.24 -3.30 3.18
N ASP A 634 -11.86 -2.59 4.24
CA ASP A 634 -12.27 -1.21 4.49
C ASP A 634 -11.06 -0.26 4.53
N LYS A 635 -11.30 0.97 4.08
CA LYS A 635 -10.39 2.13 4.20
C LYS A 635 -8.97 1.80 3.73
N THR A 636 -8.87 0.91 2.75
CA THR A 636 -7.60 0.39 2.24
C THR A 636 -7.19 1.15 1.00
N MET A 637 -6.00 1.75 1.05
CA MET A 637 -5.42 2.42 -0.11
C MET A 637 -4.34 1.56 -0.75
N PHE A 638 -4.48 1.34 -2.05
CA PHE A 638 -3.46 0.85 -2.96
C PHE A 638 -2.74 2.07 -3.55
N TYR A 639 -1.46 2.24 -3.23
CA TYR A 639 -0.69 3.42 -3.63
C TYR A 639 0.56 3.03 -4.42
N LYS A 640 0.66 3.53 -5.66
CA LYS A 640 1.73 3.15 -6.60
C LYS A 640 1.82 1.65 -6.87
N ASN A 641 0.69 0.96 -6.81
CA ASN A 641 0.63 -0.48 -7.05
C ASN A 641 0.53 -0.76 -8.54
N GLN A 642 1.23 -1.79 -9.00
CA GLN A 642 1.19 -2.22 -10.40
C GLN A 642 0.62 -3.64 -10.49
N PHE A 643 -0.39 -3.81 -11.33
CA PHE A 643 -1.01 -5.10 -11.64
C PHE A 643 -0.77 -5.42 -13.10
N ILE A 644 0.17 -6.33 -13.34
CA ILE A 644 0.71 -6.61 -14.67
C ILE A 644 0.36 -8.03 -15.07
N ASN A 645 -0.34 -8.18 -16.19
CA ASN A 645 -0.73 -9.48 -16.75
C ASN A 645 -1.45 -10.39 -15.73
N CYS A 646 -2.25 -9.79 -14.86
CA CYS A 646 -3.11 -10.54 -13.95
C CYS A 646 -4.42 -10.85 -14.66
N LYS A 647 -4.93 -12.09 -14.61
CA LYS A 647 -6.23 -12.39 -15.23
C LYS A 647 -7.32 -11.50 -14.63
N THR A 648 -7.37 -11.44 -13.31
CA THR A 648 -8.08 -10.40 -12.55
C THR A 648 -7.09 -9.65 -11.65
N ALA A 649 -6.94 -8.34 -11.76
CA ALA A 649 -6.01 -7.62 -10.89
C ALA A 649 -6.48 -7.58 -9.43
N VAL A 650 -7.72 -7.11 -9.21
CA VAL A 650 -8.31 -7.03 -7.86
C VAL A 650 -9.75 -7.57 -7.87
N SER A 651 -10.06 -8.44 -6.90
CA SER A 651 -11.39 -8.96 -6.65
C SER A 651 -11.76 -8.77 -5.18
N LEU A 652 -12.69 -7.84 -4.93
CA LEU A 652 -13.26 -7.52 -3.61
C LEU A 652 -14.77 -7.73 -3.67
N ILE A 653 -15.19 -8.99 -3.68
CA ILE A 653 -16.62 -9.34 -3.65
C ILE A 653 -16.98 -9.63 -2.20
N THR A 654 -17.94 -8.90 -1.66
CA THR A 654 -18.33 -8.97 -0.26
C THR A 654 -19.86 -9.02 -0.10
N THR A 655 -20.30 -9.54 1.05
CA THR A 655 -21.70 -9.55 1.48
C THR A 655 -22.07 -8.38 2.39
N ARG A 656 -21.07 -7.67 2.91
CA ARG A 656 -21.22 -6.42 3.68
C ARG A 656 -20.66 -5.26 2.85
N ALA A 657 -21.05 -4.03 3.17
CA ALA A 657 -20.51 -2.87 2.49
C ALA A 657 -19.03 -2.60 2.86
N ASP A 658 -18.17 -2.54 1.86
CA ASP A 658 -16.75 -2.17 1.98
C ASP A 658 -16.58 -0.65 1.78
N ASN A 659 -16.05 0.09 2.76
CA ASN A 659 -16.05 1.55 2.74
C ASN A 659 -14.69 2.16 2.41
N GLY A 660 -14.65 3.15 1.51
CA GLY A 660 -13.50 4.04 1.37
C GLY A 660 -12.23 3.39 0.84
N ASN A 661 -12.34 2.31 0.05
CA ASN A 661 -11.18 1.75 -0.66
C ASN A 661 -10.72 2.67 -1.79
N ALA A 662 -9.41 2.80 -1.98
CA ALA A 662 -8.84 3.70 -2.97
C ALA A 662 -7.66 3.08 -3.74
N TRP A 663 -7.60 3.33 -5.04
CA TRP A 663 -6.45 3.08 -5.89
C TRP A 663 -5.91 4.43 -6.36
N VAL A 664 -4.69 4.76 -5.96
CA VAL A 664 -4.06 6.05 -6.21
C VAL A 664 -2.70 5.84 -6.86
N ASP A 665 -2.49 6.50 -7.99
CA ASP A 665 -1.27 6.36 -8.79
C ASP A 665 -1.00 4.88 -9.15
N CYS A 666 -2.03 4.09 -9.46
CA CYS A 666 -1.88 2.66 -9.78
C CYS A 666 -1.88 2.37 -11.29
N LYS A 667 -1.15 1.32 -11.70
CA LYS A 667 -1.14 0.82 -13.07
C LYS A 667 -1.85 -0.52 -13.16
N PHE A 668 -2.78 -0.63 -14.09
CA PHE A 668 -3.42 -1.86 -14.51
C PHE A 668 -3.06 -2.09 -15.97
N ASP A 669 -2.28 -3.15 -16.26
CA ASP A 669 -1.74 -3.39 -17.60
C ASP A 669 -1.76 -4.88 -17.94
N ARG A 670 -2.50 -5.22 -19.00
CA ARG A 670 -2.78 -6.59 -19.46
C ARG A 670 -3.63 -7.42 -18.49
N GLY A 671 -4.45 -8.29 -19.06
CA GLY A 671 -5.37 -9.15 -18.30
C GLY A 671 -6.80 -9.08 -18.83
N GLN A 672 -7.74 -9.69 -18.10
CA GLN A 672 -9.15 -9.70 -18.49
C GLN A 672 -9.97 -8.66 -17.71
N THR A 673 -9.71 -8.52 -16.41
CA THR A 673 -10.46 -7.60 -15.53
C THR A 673 -9.50 -6.90 -14.59
N ALA A 674 -9.57 -5.57 -14.50
CA ALA A 674 -8.80 -4.80 -13.54
C ALA A 674 -9.46 -4.85 -12.16
N LEU A 675 -10.74 -4.45 -12.09
CA LEU A 675 -11.47 -4.33 -10.83
C LEU A 675 -12.79 -5.11 -10.89
N SER A 676 -12.94 -6.09 -10.00
CA SER A 676 -14.19 -6.80 -9.74
C SER A 676 -14.60 -6.53 -8.29
N ILE A 677 -15.36 -5.45 -8.06
CA ILE A 677 -15.54 -4.83 -6.76
C ILE A 677 -17.03 -4.69 -6.40
N GLY A 678 -17.57 -5.67 -5.67
CA GLY A 678 -18.97 -5.72 -5.27
C GLY A 678 -19.16 -5.17 -3.86
N GLY A 679 -20.31 -4.53 -3.58
CA GLY A 679 -20.63 -4.04 -2.23
C GLY A 679 -19.76 -2.88 -1.74
N GLN A 680 -19.11 -2.13 -2.63
CA GLN A 680 -18.25 -1.01 -2.24
C GLN A 680 -19.02 0.30 -2.05
N ASN A 681 -18.78 1.01 -0.96
CA ASN A 681 -19.28 2.34 -0.69
C ASN A 681 -18.19 3.38 -0.97
N GLY A 682 -18.37 4.11 -2.06
CA GLY A 682 -17.46 5.18 -2.48
C GLY A 682 -16.04 4.74 -2.83
N PRO A 683 -15.82 3.66 -3.61
CA PRO A 683 -14.48 3.29 -4.04
C PRO A 683 -13.89 4.35 -4.98
N ILE A 684 -12.61 4.69 -4.80
CA ILE A 684 -11.93 5.79 -5.51
C ILE A 684 -10.81 5.25 -6.40
N VAL A 685 -10.77 5.69 -7.64
CA VAL A 685 -9.67 5.47 -8.58
C VAL A 685 -9.15 6.83 -9.00
N ALA A 686 -7.94 7.17 -8.57
CA ALA A 686 -7.36 8.50 -8.76
C ALA A 686 -5.99 8.40 -9.41
N ASN A 687 -5.82 9.12 -10.52
CA ASN A 687 -4.54 9.22 -11.21
C ASN A 687 -3.99 7.86 -11.74
N CYS A 688 -4.88 6.91 -12.08
CA CYS A 688 -4.53 5.55 -12.50
C CYS A 688 -4.54 5.35 -14.02
N ASP A 689 -3.83 4.33 -14.51
CA ASP A 689 -3.85 3.88 -15.92
C ASP A 689 -4.48 2.49 -16.05
N PHE A 690 -5.35 2.30 -17.04
CA PHE A 690 -5.92 1.00 -17.44
C PHE A 690 -5.62 0.74 -18.92
N THR A 691 -4.80 -0.27 -19.20
CA THR A 691 -4.33 -0.51 -20.56
C THR A 691 -4.16 -1.99 -20.93
N ASN A 692 -4.31 -2.29 -22.22
CA ASN A 692 -4.08 -3.62 -22.80
C ASN A 692 -4.96 -4.75 -22.25
N PHE A 693 -6.18 -4.46 -21.77
CA PHE A 693 -7.15 -5.48 -21.35
C PHE A 693 -7.93 -6.06 -22.53
N ASP A 694 -8.27 -7.35 -22.47
CA ASP A 694 -8.99 -8.09 -23.52
C ASP A 694 -10.25 -8.84 -23.03
N GLY A 695 -10.67 -8.61 -21.78
CA GLY A 695 -11.81 -9.29 -21.18
C GLY A 695 -13.18 -8.73 -21.58
N LYS A 696 -14.22 -9.19 -20.88
CA LYS A 696 -15.60 -8.67 -21.06
C LYS A 696 -15.74 -7.25 -20.57
N ASN A 697 -15.33 -7.03 -19.33
CA ASN A 697 -15.32 -5.73 -18.67
C ASN A 697 -14.00 -5.52 -17.93
N ILE A 698 -13.48 -4.28 -17.99
CA ILE A 698 -12.28 -3.90 -17.24
C ILE A 698 -12.65 -3.64 -15.77
N ILE A 699 -13.79 -2.98 -15.54
CA ILE A 699 -14.28 -2.63 -14.21
C ILE A 699 -15.72 -3.11 -14.06
N SER A 700 -16.00 -3.83 -12.98
CA SER A 700 -17.35 -4.27 -12.61
C SER A 700 -17.61 -4.11 -11.12
N GLY A 701 -18.82 -3.73 -10.74
CA GLY A 701 -19.15 -3.45 -9.34
C GLY A 701 -20.50 -2.77 -9.12
N ASN A 702 -20.73 -2.27 -7.92
CA ASN A 702 -21.90 -1.42 -7.62
C ASN A 702 -21.58 0.07 -7.83
N ASN A 703 -20.43 0.57 -7.41
CA ASN A 703 -20.06 1.99 -7.55
C ASN A 703 -18.59 2.13 -8.00
N ILE A 704 -18.27 3.20 -8.73
CA ILE A 704 -16.89 3.60 -9.03
C ILE A 704 -16.78 5.13 -9.12
N ASN A 705 -15.76 5.70 -8.47
CA ASN A 705 -15.43 7.13 -8.53
C ASN A 705 -14.05 7.31 -9.15
N MET A 706 -13.99 7.91 -10.34
CA MET A 706 -12.77 8.01 -11.14
C MET A 706 -12.37 9.47 -11.28
N HIS A 707 -11.11 9.77 -10.95
CA HIS A 707 -10.56 11.12 -11.00
C HIS A 707 -9.24 11.12 -11.76
N ASN A 708 -9.11 12.01 -12.75
CA ASN A 708 -7.89 12.15 -13.56
C ASN A 708 -7.35 10.79 -14.03
N THR A 709 -8.16 9.92 -14.62
CA THR A 709 -7.78 8.53 -14.95
C THR A 709 -7.75 8.30 -16.46
N PHE A 710 -6.83 7.46 -16.94
CA PHE A 710 -6.64 7.17 -18.36
C PHE A 710 -6.98 5.71 -18.66
N ILE A 711 -7.78 5.49 -19.69
CA ILE A 711 -8.17 4.17 -20.19
C ILE A 711 -7.85 4.14 -21.69
N TYR A 712 -6.94 3.27 -22.11
CA TYR A 712 -6.44 3.26 -23.48
C TYR A 712 -5.82 1.91 -23.89
N ASN A 713 -5.86 1.62 -25.20
CA ASN A 713 -5.38 0.39 -25.82
C ASN A 713 -6.08 -0.87 -25.29
N ASN A 714 -7.36 -0.78 -24.91
CA ASN A 714 -8.12 -1.94 -24.48
C ASN A 714 -9.01 -2.49 -25.61
N ASN A 715 -9.23 -3.80 -25.60
CA ASN A 715 -10.04 -4.52 -26.56
C ASN A 715 -11.13 -5.33 -25.85
N VAL A 716 -12.06 -4.64 -25.20
CA VAL A 716 -13.14 -5.29 -24.46
C VAL A 716 -14.20 -5.89 -25.37
N THR A 717 -14.80 -7.00 -24.94
CA THR A 717 -15.87 -7.68 -25.69
C THR A 717 -17.29 -7.22 -25.33
N GLU A 718 -17.51 -6.58 -24.17
CA GLU A 718 -18.83 -6.03 -23.77
C GLU A 718 -18.77 -4.51 -23.51
N SER A 719 -18.06 -4.07 -22.48
CA SER A 719 -17.89 -2.64 -22.16
C SER A 719 -16.73 -2.39 -21.21
N THR A 720 -16.23 -1.16 -21.13
CA THR A 720 -15.19 -0.79 -20.17
C THR A 720 -15.65 -0.95 -18.71
N ILE A 721 -16.81 -0.37 -18.37
CA ILE A 721 -17.38 -0.29 -17.03
C ILE A 721 -18.75 -0.99 -16.99
N LYS A 722 -18.97 -1.79 -15.95
CA LYS A 722 -20.26 -2.40 -15.61
C LYS A 722 -20.56 -2.16 -14.13
N CYS A 723 -21.00 -0.94 -13.81
CA CYS A 723 -21.31 -0.48 -12.46
C CYS A 723 -22.71 0.14 -12.38
N ILE A 724 -23.37 0.10 -11.22
CA ILE A 724 -24.64 0.79 -10.98
C ILE A 724 -24.41 2.30 -10.99
N TYR A 725 -23.37 2.78 -10.29
CA TYR A 725 -22.99 4.19 -10.27
C TYR A 725 -21.58 4.35 -10.85
N SER A 726 -21.42 5.32 -11.76
CA SER A 726 -20.12 5.71 -12.31
C SER A 726 -19.96 7.22 -12.23
N ASN A 727 -19.11 7.70 -11.33
CA ASN A 727 -18.77 9.11 -11.19
C ASN A 727 -17.39 9.35 -11.82
N ILE A 728 -17.30 10.14 -12.87
CA ILE A 728 -16.11 10.27 -13.72
C ILE A 728 -15.77 11.75 -13.84
N GLU A 729 -14.63 12.16 -13.33
CA GLU A 729 -14.16 13.55 -13.36
C GLU A 729 -12.75 13.65 -13.93
N GLY A 730 -12.56 14.51 -14.93
CA GLY A 730 -11.24 14.77 -15.51
C GLY A 730 -10.59 13.56 -16.20
N CYS A 731 -11.35 12.54 -16.59
CA CYS A 731 -10.81 11.29 -17.13
C CYS A 731 -10.72 11.30 -18.67
N ASN A 732 -9.85 10.45 -19.20
CA ASN A 732 -9.65 10.26 -20.63
C ASN A 732 -9.87 8.78 -20.99
N PHE A 733 -10.96 8.50 -21.69
CA PHE A 733 -11.27 7.18 -22.25
C PHE A 733 -10.96 7.25 -23.75
N LEU A 734 -9.79 6.74 -24.14
CA LEU A 734 -9.29 6.86 -25.51
C LEU A 734 -9.73 5.69 -26.41
N ASP A 735 -10.21 4.62 -25.80
CA ASP A 735 -10.72 3.45 -26.52
C ASP A 735 -12.07 3.76 -27.18
N LYS A 736 -12.26 3.26 -28.41
CA LYS A 736 -13.52 3.39 -29.16
C LYS A 736 -14.57 2.34 -28.78
N SER A 737 -14.21 1.38 -27.93
CA SER A 737 -15.14 0.37 -27.42
C SER A 737 -16.26 1.00 -26.59
N LYS A 738 -17.37 0.26 -26.43
CA LYS A 738 -18.47 0.69 -25.56
C LYS A 738 -17.98 0.95 -24.13
N VAL A 739 -18.41 2.05 -23.54
CA VAL A 739 -17.98 2.44 -22.19
C VAL A 739 -18.79 1.71 -21.12
N PHE A 740 -20.12 1.65 -21.27
CA PHE A 740 -20.99 1.13 -20.23
C PHE A 740 -21.84 -0.07 -20.69
N SER A 741 -22.15 -0.99 -19.79
CA SER A 741 -23.13 -2.06 -20.01
C SER A 741 -24.13 -2.12 -18.84
N PRO A 742 -25.38 -2.61 -19.07
CA PRO A 742 -26.38 -2.70 -18.01
C PRO A 742 -25.98 -3.66 -16.89
N VAL A 743 -26.36 -3.30 -15.66
CA VAL A 743 -26.34 -4.21 -14.51
C VAL A 743 -27.72 -4.85 -14.36
N LEU A 744 -27.77 -6.18 -14.33
CA LEU A 744 -29.03 -6.91 -14.28
C LEU A 744 -29.85 -6.51 -13.03
N TYR A 745 -31.15 -6.27 -13.21
CA TYR A 745 -32.11 -5.88 -12.17
C TYR A 745 -31.79 -4.59 -11.40
N ASN A 746 -30.89 -3.74 -11.90
CA ASN A 746 -30.54 -2.48 -11.24
C ASN A 746 -30.65 -1.30 -12.21
N PRO A 747 -31.05 -0.10 -11.74
CA PRO A 747 -30.83 1.12 -12.50
C PRO A 747 -29.33 1.36 -12.73
N THR A 748 -28.97 2.19 -13.70
CA THR A 748 -27.57 2.53 -13.97
C THR A 748 -27.43 4.03 -14.18
N PHE A 749 -26.47 4.62 -13.47
CA PHE A 749 -26.26 6.05 -13.37
C PHE A 749 -24.85 6.44 -13.82
N GLN A 750 -24.77 7.43 -14.71
CA GLN A 750 -23.53 7.90 -15.29
C GLN A 750 -23.36 9.41 -15.04
N TYR A 751 -22.31 9.79 -14.33
CA TYR A 751 -22.00 11.19 -14.04
C TYR A 751 -20.65 11.51 -14.65
N ILE A 752 -20.65 12.16 -15.81
CA ILE A 752 -19.43 12.40 -16.61
C ILE A 752 -19.16 13.90 -16.62
N ILE A 753 -18.05 14.30 -16.01
CA ILE A 753 -17.72 15.68 -15.72
C ILE A 753 -16.31 15.96 -16.22
N ASN A 754 -16.11 17.06 -16.96
CA ASN A 754 -14.78 17.52 -17.37
C ASN A 754 -13.93 16.46 -18.09
N SER A 755 -14.56 15.51 -18.79
CA SER A 755 -13.90 14.31 -19.29
C SER A 755 -13.92 14.24 -20.81
N LYS A 756 -13.02 13.45 -21.37
CA LYS A 756 -12.97 13.12 -22.81
C LYS A 756 -13.20 11.63 -22.98
N ILE A 757 -14.20 11.27 -23.77
CA ILE A 757 -14.60 9.88 -23.98
C ILE A 757 -14.78 9.63 -25.48
N ALA A 758 -13.94 8.75 -26.02
CA ALA A 758 -14.00 8.35 -27.42
C ALA A 758 -15.12 7.33 -27.68
N GLY A 759 -15.26 6.34 -26.80
CA GLY A 759 -16.22 5.24 -26.91
C GLY A 759 -17.69 5.64 -26.76
N ASP A 760 -18.59 4.76 -27.24
CA ASP A 760 -20.03 4.95 -27.11
C ASP A 760 -20.47 4.81 -25.64
N ILE A 761 -21.16 5.85 -25.15
CA ILE A 761 -21.71 5.90 -23.79
C ILE A 761 -23.20 5.51 -23.73
N THR A 762 -23.84 5.23 -24.86
CA THR A 762 -25.26 4.88 -24.85
C THR A 762 -25.52 3.59 -24.08
N LEU A 763 -26.48 3.65 -23.17
CA LEU A 763 -26.92 2.50 -22.39
C LEU A 763 -28.33 2.08 -22.82
N PRO A 764 -28.49 0.93 -23.51
CA PRO A 764 -29.81 0.40 -23.77
C PRO A 764 -30.48 -0.03 -22.46
N LYS A 765 -31.82 0.01 -22.41
CA LYS A 765 -32.56 -0.60 -21.31
C LYS A 765 -32.14 -2.07 -21.17
N PRO A 766 -31.96 -2.61 -19.95
CA PRO A 766 -31.67 -4.02 -19.77
C PRO A 766 -32.78 -4.85 -20.43
N GLY A 767 -32.43 -5.83 -21.26
CA GLY A 767 -33.43 -6.70 -21.89
C GLY A 767 -34.28 -7.40 -20.82
N GLY A 768 -35.57 -7.06 -20.74
CA GLY A 768 -36.51 -7.59 -19.75
C GLY A 768 -36.49 -6.93 -18.35
N GLY A 769 -35.77 -5.82 -18.14
CA GLY A 769 -35.67 -5.12 -16.86
C GLY A 769 -36.67 -3.98 -16.67
N TYR A 770 -37.08 -3.74 -15.41
CA TYR A 770 -37.97 -2.64 -15.01
C TYR A 770 -37.29 -1.26 -14.92
N TYR A 771 -35.95 -1.21 -14.87
CA TYR A 771 -35.19 0.00 -14.56
C TYR A 771 -34.53 0.63 -15.79
N ALA A 772 -34.59 1.95 -15.89
CA ALA A 772 -33.97 2.74 -16.96
C ALA A 772 -32.61 3.33 -16.56
N SER A 773 -31.84 3.78 -17.53
CA SER A 773 -30.55 4.44 -17.33
C SER A 773 -30.71 5.95 -17.17
N SER A 774 -29.94 6.55 -16.29
CA SER A 774 -29.92 8.00 -16.06
C SER A 774 -28.50 8.53 -16.08
N ALA A 775 -28.33 9.78 -16.47
CA ALA A 775 -27.02 10.37 -16.55
C ALA A 775 -27.02 11.89 -16.40
N ILE A 776 -25.85 12.44 -16.06
CA ILE A 776 -25.56 13.87 -16.19
C ILE A 776 -24.20 14.00 -16.87
N TYR A 777 -24.16 14.81 -17.92
CA TYR A 777 -22.92 15.13 -18.62
C TYR A 777 -22.65 16.63 -18.46
N VAL A 778 -21.45 16.95 -17.96
CA VAL A 778 -21.01 18.31 -17.66
C VAL A 778 -19.68 18.55 -18.32
N ASN A 779 -19.59 19.61 -19.13
CA ASN A 779 -18.34 20.10 -19.72
C ASN A 779 -17.46 18.96 -20.30
N SER A 780 -18.05 18.03 -21.04
CA SER A 780 -17.36 16.80 -21.48
C SER A 780 -17.46 16.62 -23.00
N ILE A 781 -16.39 16.06 -23.58
CA ILE A 781 -16.35 15.69 -25.00
C ILE A 781 -16.67 14.20 -25.09
N LEU A 782 -17.73 13.88 -25.84
CA LEU A 782 -18.27 12.55 -26.05
C LEU A 782 -18.23 12.25 -27.56
N GLU A 783 -17.12 11.70 -28.07
CA GLU A 783 -16.83 11.67 -29.51
C GLU A 783 -17.85 10.83 -30.29
N SER A 784 -18.14 9.61 -29.83
CA SER A 784 -19.15 8.72 -30.43
C SER A 784 -20.60 9.22 -30.25
N ASN A 785 -20.83 10.19 -29.36
CA ASN A 785 -22.15 10.75 -29.04
C ASN A 785 -22.10 12.28 -29.11
N SER A 786 -21.51 12.83 -30.18
CA SER A 786 -21.16 14.25 -30.31
C SER A 786 -22.31 15.23 -30.09
N ALA A 787 -23.57 14.85 -30.37
CA ALA A 787 -24.75 15.65 -30.09
C ALA A 787 -24.92 15.98 -28.58
N LEU A 788 -24.40 15.11 -27.70
CA LEU A 788 -24.43 15.24 -26.25
C LEU A 788 -23.20 15.99 -25.70
N SER A 789 -22.23 16.34 -26.54
CA SER A 789 -21.05 17.14 -26.16
C SER A 789 -21.45 18.60 -25.99
N LYS A 790 -22.08 18.89 -24.84
CA LYS A 790 -22.60 20.21 -24.44
C LYS A 790 -22.10 20.55 -23.04
N LEU A 791 -22.26 21.80 -22.65
CA LEU A 791 -21.85 22.26 -21.33
C LEU A 791 -22.61 21.57 -20.20
N LEU A 792 -23.93 21.35 -20.37
CA LEU A 792 -24.76 20.65 -19.39
C LEU A 792 -25.90 19.88 -20.06
N VAL A 793 -25.94 18.57 -19.82
CA VAL A 793 -26.99 17.65 -20.29
C VAL A 793 -27.47 16.80 -19.12
N ASN A 794 -28.79 16.69 -18.96
CA ASN A 794 -29.41 15.69 -18.09
C ASN A 794 -30.01 14.58 -18.96
N VAL A 795 -29.85 13.33 -18.55
CA VAL A 795 -30.48 12.17 -19.19
C VAL A 795 -31.39 11.52 -18.18
N LYS A 796 -32.69 11.53 -18.48
CA LYS A 796 -33.72 10.89 -17.67
C LYS A 796 -34.23 9.66 -18.41
N GLU A 797 -33.98 8.49 -17.84
CA GLU A 797 -34.49 7.22 -18.38
C GLU A 797 -34.12 6.98 -19.86
N GLY A 798 -32.90 7.36 -20.24
CA GLY A 798 -32.38 7.28 -21.60
C GLY A 798 -32.75 8.45 -22.51
N VAL A 799 -33.56 9.41 -22.06
CA VAL A 799 -33.95 10.60 -22.83
C VAL A 799 -33.07 11.80 -22.45
N PRO A 800 -32.26 12.33 -23.37
CA PRO A 800 -31.40 13.48 -23.09
C PRO A 800 -32.17 14.82 -23.20
N THR A 801 -31.89 15.72 -22.26
CA THR A 801 -32.31 17.13 -22.28
C THR A 801 -31.05 18.00 -22.20
N VAL A 802 -30.80 18.78 -23.25
CA VAL A 802 -29.72 19.79 -23.25
C VAL A 802 -30.19 20.98 -22.43
N LEU A 803 -29.54 21.22 -21.29
CA LEU A 803 -29.89 22.30 -20.37
C LEU A 803 -29.11 23.58 -20.69
N ILE A 804 -27.82 23.45 -21.05
CA ILE A 804 -26.98 24.55 -21.53
C ILE A 804 -26.27 24.14 -22.82
N ASN A 805 -26.69 24.75 -23.93
CA ASN A 805 -26.21 24.43 -25.28
C ASN A 805 -24.99 25.26 -25.68
N SER A 806 -23.93 25.19 -24.88
CA SER A 806 -22.62 25.77 -25.19
C SER A 806 -21.60 24.66 -25.42
N LEU A 807 -20.52 24.96 -26.15
CA LEU A 807 -19.45 24.01 -26.40
C LEU A 807 -18.71 23.65 -25.09
N PRO A 808 -18.39 22.37 -24.86
CA PRO A 808 -17.59 21.96 -23.72
C PRO A 808 -16.10 22.27 -23.95
N ASN A 809 -15.37 22.52 -22.87
CA ASN A 809 -13.92 22.61 -22.80
C ASN A 809 -13.43 21.81 -21.57
N PRO A 810 -13.37 20.47 -21.65
CA PRO A 810 -13.05 19.61 -20.49
C PRO A 810 -11.61 19.78 -20.01
N TYR A 811 -11.45 19.95 -18.70
CA TYR A 811 -10.18 19.84 -17.99
C TYR A 811 -10.41 19.39 -16.53
N PRO A 812 -9.53 18.56 -15.94
CA PRO A 812 -9.66 18.17 -14.55
C PRO A 812 -9.77 19.37 -13.62
N GLN A 813 -10.63 19.26 -12.62
CA GLN A 813 -10.91 20.34 -11.68
C GLN A 813 -10.74 19.96 -10.20
N PHE A 814 -10.67 18.67 -9.88
CA PHE A 814 -10.46 18.19 -8.52
C PHE A 814 -8.98 17.93 -8.22
N LEU A 815 -8.34 17.06 -9.00
CA LEU A 815 -6.92 16.71 -8.83
C LEU A 815 -6.03 17.68 -9.61
N VAL A 816 -5.93 18.91 -9.12
CA VAL A 816 -5.18 20.01 -9.75
C VAL A 816 -4.24 20.71 -8.76
N THR A 817 -3.33 21.53 -9.29
CA THR A 817 -2.46 22.46 -8.58
C THR A 817 -2.72 23.86 -9.16
N GLN A 818 -2.97 24.86 -8.29
CA GLN A 818 -3.49 26.18 -8.69
C GLN A 818 -2.42 27.23 -8.99
#